data_AF-A0A6N2TVR0-F1
#
_entry.id   AF-A0A6N2TVR0-F1
#
_cell.length_a   1.000
_cell.length_b   1.000
_cell.length_c   1.000
_cell.angle_alpha   90.00
_cell.angle_beta   90.00
_cell.angle_gamma   90.00
#
_symmetry.space_group_name_H-M   'P 1'
#
loop_
_entity.id
_entity.type
_entity.pdbx_description
1 polymer ?
#
loop_
_entity_poly.entity_id
_entity_poly.type
_entity_poly.pdbx_seq_one_letter_code
_entity_poly.pdbx_strand_id
1 'polypeptide(L)'
;MKTLTIIDTFGFFFRLYYAMSSLKSKDGKPSSMVFGFANFILNLKNEYKSDYLIFALDSKGKTFRSEIDPNYKANRQTPPDGLLAQLPVCIEMIEKMGLCSVSYEGYEADDIIASAVKKLENEDVFINVVTHDKDLYQLIKDGKVSIYSPSKKLFYDSAACYEKYGVYPNQIRDFLAITGDSSDNIPGVKGIGDKGAKKLLEEFKNIEEIYENLDKVSNKRHQNLLLESKENAFLSKKLASLYDNLEIPNLENAKFPTLNPLLKVTDILKSYSLSKILATLETHLNFGNNEVQNDENFKENNDKFEAILLNDEKKLKEVLEKIDKDSIVAFDTETTGLDSRNAKIVGFSFCFESKKAYYVPLNHNYLGVDRQIDYNIAKKAILKLYDSILVGHNLKFDFDIIKHNFDIDTPKNYFDTMILSWLENPEKSAGMDNLAKRLFDYDTVKFENIVKKGENFSNVSLKNASKYAAEDAWITLKFYQYFNNNLDKKLLNLAQNLEFPFIKVLLHMENLGILTDSKKLKEMSIFLDKELKDLTNKIYELSEEKFNINSPKQLGIILFEKLNLPSKKKTKTGYSTDESVLNSLLNEHKVIKKLLDYRELYKLSSTYVEPLLKYSLEDKRNGGEGRIYTQFLQTGTSTGRLSSKNPNLQNIPARGILAKDIRDCFVAKSGFSLISLDYSQIELRLLAHFSKDPSLLKAFNDGEDIHTRTAISIFGNSDKDKRAIAKSINFGLIYGMGANKLSNELGISRSEAKDYIERYFKAFVTIKEFLESIKISAKNSGFTTTILGRKRFFDFANARPRELAMYERESVNTKFQGSAADIIKMAMVKIYPLLSENARMLLQIHDELIFEVKDEMIDEFGKTARDIMQNVYMLNVPLISSLCVAKSWGELK
;
A
#
# COMPACT_ATOMS: atom_id res chain seq x y z
N MET A 1 17.51 18.00 22.81
CA MET A 1 17.91 18.70 21.58
C MET A 1 16.71 19.32 20.88
N LYS A 2 16.70 20.65 20.76
CA LYS A 2 15.71 21.39 19.96
C LYS A 2 16.00 21.21 18.47
N THR A 3 15.04 21.48 17.58
CA THR A 3 15.23 21.37 16.12
C THR A 3 15.04 22.70 15.42
N LEU A 4 16.06 23.13 14.68
CA LEU A 4 16.00 24.24 13.72
C LEU A 4 15.82 23.67 12.31
N THR A 5 14.75 24.07 11.63
CA THR A 5 14.58 23.81 10.20
C THR A 5 14.98 25.04 9.40
N ILE A 6 15.87 24.86 8.41
CA ILE A 6 16.28 25.92 7.49
C ILE A 6 15.83 25.54 6.08
N ILE A 7 15.10 26.42 5.42
CA ILE A 7 14.57 26.21 4.07
C ILE A 7 15.44 26.99 3.08
N ASP A 8 16.01 26.28 2.10
CA ASP A 8 16.51 26.89 0.86
C ASP A 8 15.31 27.39 0.05
N THR A 9 15.03 28.69 0.19
CA THR A 9 13.74 29.26 -0.19
C THR A 9 13.56 29.35 -1.70
N PHE A 10 14.62 29.74 -2.43
CA PHE A 10 14.55 29.86 -3.88
C PHE A 10 14.50 28.48 -4.53
N GLY A 11 15.38 27.54 -4.15
CA GLY A 11 15.32 26.17 -4.64
C GLY A 11 13.93 25.53 -4.42
N PHE A 12 13.33 25.81 -3.26
CA PHE A 12 11.97 25.39 -2.93
C PHE A 12 10.90 26.05 -3.81
N PHE A 13 10.93 27.36 -4.02
CA PHE A 13 9.97 28.09 -4.86
C PHE A 13 10.01 27.67 -6.33
N PHE A 14 11.19 27.54 -6.92
CA PHE A 14 11.34 27.05 -8.30
C PHE A 14 10.68 25.68 -8.45
N ARG A 15 10.86 24.80 -7.47
CA ARG A 15 10.23 23.49 -7.48
C ARG A 15 8.71 23.56 -7.39
N LEU A 16 8.14 24.38 -6.50
CA LEU A 16 6.69 24.55 -6.40
C LEU A 16 6.08 25.04 -7.72
N TYR A 17 6.77 25.95 -8.40
CA TYR A 17 6.34 26.46 -9.71
C TYR A 17 6.30 25.35 -10.78
N TYR A 18 7.36 24.54 -10.91
CA TYR A 18 7.44 23.48 -11.93
C TYR A 18 6.66 22.21 -11.58
N ALA A 19 6.39 21.95 -10.30
CA ALA A 19 5.59 20.80 -9.86
C ALA A 19 4.12 20.92 -10.28
N MET A 20 3.62 22.14 -10.44
CA MET A 20 2.24 22.44 -10.82
C MET A 20 2.21 23.43 -11.99
N SER A 21 2.54 22.96 -13.19
CA SER A 21 2.39 23.80 -14.39
C SER A 21 0.91 24.03 -14.68
N SER A 22 0.53 25.28 -14.98
CA SER A 22 -0.78 25.77 -15.49
C SER A 22 -1.88 26.30 -14.53
N LEU A 23 -1.63 26.54 -13.24
CA LEU A 23 -2.61 27.22 -12.37
C LEU A 23 -2.61 28.75 -12.55
N LYS A 24 -3.82 29.31 -12.74
CA LYS A 24 -4.07 30.76 -12.79
C LYS A 24 -5.17 31.13 -11.80
N SER A 25 -5.10 32.34 -11.23
CA SER A 25 -6.21 32.93 -10.47
C SER A 25 -7.39 33.26 -11.40
N LYS A 26 -8.54 33.63 -10.82
CA LYS A 26 -9.72 34.06 -11.58
C LYS A 26 -9.42 35.25 -12.51
N ASP A 27 -8.49 36.12 -12.12
CA ASP A 27 -8.05 37.28 -12.90
C ASP A 27 -6.92 36.96 -13.89
N GLY A 28 -6.61 35.68 -14.11
CA GLY A 28 -5.61 35.21 -15.07
C GLY A 28 -4.16 35.27 -14.60
N LYS A 29 -3.88 35.68 -13.35
CA LYS A 29 -2.52 35.75 -12.80
C LYS A 29 -1.97 34.34 -12.54
N PRO A 30 -0.69 34.04 -12.86
CA PRO A 30 -0.07 32.76 -12.46
C PRO A 30 -0.15 32.54 -10.94
N SER A 31 -0.61 31.37 -10.50
CA SER A 31 -0.90 31.10 -9.07
C SER A 31 -0.31 29.81 -8.52
N SER A 32 0.40 29.04 -9.36
CA SER A 32 0.94 27.72 -9.01
C SER A 32 1.87 27.74 -7.80
N MET A 33 2.81 28.69 -7.76
CA MET A 33 3.80 28.80 -6.70
C MET A 33 3.19 29.32 -5.41
N VAL A 34 2.30 30.32 -5.49
CA VAL A 34 1.58 30.87 -4.33
C VAL A 34 0.69 29.81 -3.68
N PHE A 35 -0.03 29.02 -4.48
CA PHE A 35 -0.84 27.90 -3.99
C PHE A 35 0.03 26.80 -3.35
N GLY A 36 1.14 26.43 -4.01
CA GLY A 36 2.09 25.45 -3.49
C GLY A 36 2.68 25.90 -2.15
N PHE A 37 3.06 27.17 -2.04
CA PHE A 37 3.62 27.73 -0.83
C PHE A 37 2.60 27.81 0.30
N ALA A 38 1.37 28.25 0.01
CA ALA A 38 0.30 28.26 1.00
C ALA A 38 -0.02 26.86 1.54
N ASN A 39 -0.07 25.83 0.68
CA ASN A 39 -0.25 24.45 1.14
C ASN A 39 0.92 23.94 1.98
N PHE A 40 2.15 24.34 1.63
CA PHE A 40 3.32 24.00 2.42
C PHE A 40 3.23 24.59 3.83
N ILE A 41 2.92 25.89 3.96
CA ILE A 41 2.75 26.54 5.26
C ILE A 41 1.58 25.92 6.05
N LEU A 42 0.47 25.58 5.39
CA LEU A 42 -0.69 24.94 6.01
C LEU A 42 -0.32 23.60 6.65
N ASN A 43 0.54 22.81 5.99
CA ASN A 43 0.97 21.49 6.45
C ASN A 43 2.28 21.52 7.26
N LEU A 44 2.91 22.68 7.41
CA LEU A 44 4.26 22.83 7.94
C LEU A 44 4.43 22.18 9.31
N LYS A 45 3.44 22.36 10.20
CA LYS A 45 3.45 21.80 11.56
C LYS A 45 3.29 20.27 11.58
N ASN A 46 2.60 19.72 10.59
CA ASN A 46 2.36 18.27 10.47
C ASN A 46 3.54 17.56 9.81
N GLU A 47 4.20 18.23 8.84
CA GLU A 47 5.32 17.66 8.09
C GLU A 47 6.69 17.87 8.76
N TYR A 48 6.88 18.96 9.51
CA TYR A 48 8.18 19.33 10.09
C TYR A 48 8.05 19.66 11.59
N LYS A 49 8.40 18.72 12.46
CA LYS A 49 8.56 18.99 13.90
C LYS A 49 9.80 19.87 14.12
N SER A 50 9.60 21.18 14.21
CA SER A 50 10.68 22.15 14.40
C SER A 50 10.34 23.10 15.54
N ASP A 51 11.31 23.41 16.38
CA ASP A 51 11.22 24.47 17.39
C ASP A 51 11.53 25.83 16.78
N TYR A 52 12.37 25.85 15.74
CA TYR A 52 12.81 27.04 15.03
C TYR A 52 12.69 26.86 13.52
N LEU A 53 12.43 27.96 12.79
CA LEU A 53 12.27 27.98 11.35
C LEU A 53 12.93 29.22 10.74
N ILE A 54 13.82 29.00 9.76
CA ILE A 54 14.47 30.07 9.01
C ILE A 54 14.29 29.84 7.50
N PHE A 55 13.89 30.88 6.78
CA PHE A 55 13.91 30.94 5.32
C PHE A 55 15.21 31.62 4.86
N ALA A 56 16.13 30.85 4.28
CA ALA A 56 17.34 31.40 3.67
C ALA A 56 17.02 31.89 2.25
N LEU A 57 17.28 33.15 1.97
CA LEU A 57 16.98 33.83 0.71
C LEU A 57 18.28 34.18 -0.02
N ASP A 58 18.27 34.02 -1.34
CA ASP A 58 19.35 34.54 -2.18
C ASP A 58 19.33 36.07 -2.22
N SER A 59 20.51 36.67 -2.28
CA SER A 59 20.62 38.11 -2.49
C SER A 59 20.31 38.53 -3.92
N LYS A 60 19.90 39.79 -4.09
CA LYS A 60 19.75 40.40 -5.41
C LYS A 60 21.13 40.86 -5.89
N GLY A 61 21.53 40.47 -7.10
CA GLY A 61 22.74 40.97 -7.75
C GLY A 61 23.83 39.92 -7.92
N LYS A 62 25.06 40.39 -8.14
CA LYS A 62 26.24 39.51 -8.29
C LYS A 62 26.67 38.99 -6.91
N THR A 63 27.08 37.73 -6.85
CA THR A 63 27.60 37.10 -5.63
C THR A 63 29.12 37.09 -5.65
N PHE A 64 29.76 36.82 -4.51
CA PHE A 64 31.23 36.69 -4.45
C PHE A 64 31.74 35.58 -5.41
N ARG A 65 30.94 34.55 -5.70
CA ARG A 65 31.26 33.53 -6.73
C ARG A 65 31.34 34.11 -8.14
N SER A 66 30.52 35.12 -8.45
CA SER A 66 30.61 35.87 -9.71
C SER A 66 31.87 36.74 -9.82
N GLU A 67 32.52 37.07 -8.69
CA GLU A 67 33.83 37.72 -8.68
C GLU A 67 34.97 36.71 -8.89
N ILE A 68 34.80 35.47 -8.38
CA ILE A 68 35.74 34.36 -8.57
C ILE A 68 35.75 33.89 -10.04
N ASP A 69 34.57 33.72 -10.65
CA ASP A 69 34.44 33.40 -12.08
C ASP A 69 33.25 34.18 -12.68
N PRO A 70 33.50 35.11 -13.62
CA PRO A 70 32.44 35.83 -14.34
C PRO A 70 31.46 34.94 -15.09
N ASN A 71 31.84 33.68 -15.38
CA ASN A 71 31.00 32.72 -16.09
C ASN A 71 30.10 31.88 -15.15
N TYR A 72 30.23 32.03 -13.83
CA TYR A 72 29.40 31.32 -12.86
C TYR A 72 27.91 31.63 -13.08
N LYS A 73 27.08 30.58 -13.20
CA LYS A 73 25.64 30.64 -13.54
C LYS A 73 25.32 31.34 -14.87
N ALA A 74 26.30 31.60 -15.74
CA ALA A 74 26.08 32.30 -17.02
C ALA A 74 25.18 31.52 -18.00
N ASN A 75 25.15 30.19 -17.90
CA ASN A 75 24.30 29.32 -18.72
C ASN A 75 22.89 29.10 -18.13
N ARG A 76 22.56 29.73 -17.00
CA ARG A 76 21.27 29.54 -16.35
C ARG A 76 20.18 30.24 -17.17
N GLN A 77 19.17 29.49 -17.58
CA GLN A 77 18.02 30.06 -18.29
C GLN A 77 17.33 31.11 -17.41
N THR A 78 16.96 32.23 -18.02
CA THR A 78 16.16 33.26 -17.35
C THR A 78 14.87 32.62 -16.82
N PRO A 79 14.51 32.81 -15.54
CA PRO A 79 13.29 32.25 -14.98
C PRO A 79 12.05 32.72 -15.78
N PRO A 80 11.01 31.88 -15.93
CA PRO A 80 9.80 32.28 -16.65
C PRO A 80 9.12 33.50 -16.01
N ASP A 81 8.53 34.38 -16.82
CA ASP A 81 7.84 35.60 -16.34
C ASP A 81 6.79 35.29 -15.26
N GLY A 82 6.09 34.15 -15.39
CA GLY A 82 5.09 33.73 -14.41
C GLY A 82 5.66 33.30 -13.06
N LEU A 83 6.93 32.88 -13.00
CA LEU A 83 7.65 32.63 -11.74
C LEU A 83 8.08 33.97 -11.14
N LEU A 84 8.70 34.83 -11.94
CA LEU A 84 9.15 36.17 -11.52
C LEU A 84 7.99 37.01 -10.97
N ALA A 85 6.78 36.89 -11.54
CA ALA A 85 5.59 37.58 -11.05
C ALA A 85 5.07 37.07 -9.69
N GLN A 86 5.33 35.81 -9.32
CA GLN A 86 4.87 35.23 -8.05
C GLN A 86 5.90 35.35 -6.93
N LEU A 87 7.18 35.53 -7.26
CA LEU A 87 8.27 35.53 -6.29
C LEU A 87 8.14 36.66 -5.23
N PRO A 88 7.88 37.93 -5.62
CA PRO A 88 7.65 38.99 -4.64
C PRO A 88 6.46 38.70 -3.71
N VAL A 89 5.42 38.04 -4.22
CA VAL A 89 4.21 37.71 -3.44
C VAL A 89 4.52 36.67 -2.37
N CYS A 90 5.28 35.62 -2.70
CA CYS A 90 5.66 34.63 -1.71
C CYS A 90 6.62 35.20 -0.64
N ILE A 91 7.51 36.13 -1.01
CA ILE A 91 8.37 36.86 -0.05
C ILE A 91 7.52 37.76 0.86
N GLU A 92 6.59 38.53 0.30
CA GLU A 92 5.63 39.34 1.08
C GLU A 92 4.82 38.46 2.05
N MET A 93 4.43 37.25 1.62
CA MET A 93 3.76 36.31 2.51
C MET A 93 4.64 35.91 3.69
N ILE A 94 5.93 35.60 3.49
CA ILE A 94 6.87 35.25 4.57
C ILE A 94 6.94 36.39 5.60
N GLU A 95 7.09 37.62 5.13
CA GLU A 95 7.18 38.83 5.96
C GLU A 95 5.88 39.07 6.76
N LYS A 96 4.71 39.09 6.08
CA LYS A 96 3.41 39.30 6.74
C LYS A 96 3.06 38.20 7.73
N MET A 97 3.48 36.96 7.47
CA MET A 97 3.31 35.85 8.39
C MET A 97 4.17 36.01 9.68
N GLY A 98 5.20 36.84 9.63
CA GLY A 98 6.18 37.01 10.70
C GLY A 98 7.13 35.82 10.82
N LEU A 99 7.40 35.15 9.71
CA LEU A 99 8.37 34.05 9.65
C LEU A 99 9.77 34.63 9.51
N CYS A 100 10.75 34.03 10.18
CA CYS A 100 12.13 34.50 10.11
C CYS A 100 12.71 34.20 8.73
N SER A 101 13.14 35.24 8.03
CA SER A 101 13.86 35.13 6.75
C SER A 101 15.12 35.97 6.75
N VAL A 102 16.16 35.48 6.07
CA VAL A 102 17.50 36.07 6.08
C VAL A 102 18.05 36.15 4.67
N SER A 103 18.67 37.27 4.34
CA SER A 103 19.39 37.52 3.08
C SER A 103 20.60 38.40 3.38
N TYR A 104 21.74 38.12 2.76
CA TYR A 104 22.95 38.95 2.84
C TYR A 104 23.43 39.31 1.43
N GLU A 105 23.56 40.61 1.15
CA GLU A 105 24.05 41.10 -0.14
C GLU A 105 25.39 40.46 -0.52
N GLY A 106 25.49 39.94 -1.74
CA GLY A 106 26.70 39.28 -2.26
C GLY A 106 26.81 37.79 -1.92
N TYR A 107 25.86 37.23 -1.17
CA TYR A 107 25.85 35.82 -0.76
C TYR A 107 24.59 35.09 -1.24
N GLU A 108 24.69 33.75 -1.32
CA GLU A 108 23.60 32.85 -1.70
C GLU A 108 22.94 32.25 -0.46
N ALA A 109 21.75 31.69 -0.61
CA ALA A 109 21.04 31.02 0.48
C ALA A 109 21.88 29.90 1.10
N ASP A 110 22.71 29.23 0.29
CA ASP A 110 23.58 28.13 0.72
C ASP A 110 24.63 28.58 1.75
N ASP A 111 25.14 29.81 1.60
CA ASP A 111 26.13 30.40 2.50
C ASP A 111 25.51 30.75 3.86
N ILE A 112 24.25 31.19 3.86
CA ILE A 112 23.48 31.44 5.07
C ILE A 112 23.26 30.13 5.84
N ILE A 113 22.91 29.06 5.13
CA ILE A 113 22.70 27.73 5.71
C ILE A 113 24.02 27.19 6.29
N ALA A 114 25.12 27.29 5.55
CA ALA A 114 26.44 26.88 6.02
C ALA A 114 26.87 27.65 7.27
N SER A 115 26.64 28.96 7.29
CA SER A 115 26.93 29.82 8.45
C SER A 115 26.11 29.46 9.67
N ALA A 116 24.83 29.10 9.50
CA ALA A 116 23.99 28.62 10.58
C ALA A 116 24.47 27.28 11.16
N VAL A 117 24.87 26.34 10.28
CA VAL A 117 25.44 25.05 10.68
C VAL A 117 26.70 25.24 11.53
N LYS A 118 27.58 26.15 11.13
CA LYS A 118 28.83 26.43 11.87
C LYS A 118 28.58 27.12 13.20
N LYS A 119 27.76 28.17 13.23
CA LYS A 119 27.49 28.94 14.46
C LYS A 119 26.83 28.11 15.55
N LEU A 120 25.93 27.21 15.15
CA LEU A 120 25.19 26.37 16.08
C LEU A 120 25.88 25.03 16.35
N GLU A 121 27.10 24.79 15.85
CA GLU A 121 27.79 23.50 15.94
C GLU A 121 27.92 23.00 17.39
N ASN A 122 28.16 23.91 18.33
CA ASN A 122 28.37 23.58 19.75
C ASN A 122 27.10 23.72 20.62
N GLU A 123 25.96 24.09 20.05
CA GLU A 123 24.69 24.23 20.79
C GLU A 123 23.87 22.92 20.81
N ASP A 124 22.96 22.73 21.77
CA ASP A 124 22.02 21.57 21.80
C ASP A 124 20.83 21.77 20.83
N VAL A 125 21.16 21.99 19.55
CA VAL A 125 20.21 22.21 18.45
C VAL A 125 20.54 21.28 17.28
N PHE A 126 19.57 20.47 16.86
CA PHE A 126 19.61 19.70 15.63
C PHE A 126 19.20 20.58 14.45
N ILE A 127 19.92 20.51 13.34
CA ILE A 127 19.66 21.34 12.16
C ILE A 127 19.15 20.47 11.03
N ASN A 128 17.96 20.78 10.55
CA ASN A 128 17.34 20.13 9.42
C ASN A 128 17.31 21.08 8.21
N VAL A 129 18.09 20.77 7.18
CA VAL A 129 18.17 21.58 5.97
C VAL A 129 17.23 21.02 4.92
N VAL A 130 16.24 21.82 4.50
CA VAL A 130 15.28 21.45 3.46
C VAL A 130 15.77 21.99 2.12
N THR A 131 16.34 21.12 1.28
CA THR A 131 16.91 21.51 -0.01
C THR A 131 16.92 20.34 -1.01
N HIS A 132 17.09 20.68 -2.29
CA HIS A 132 17.44 19.75 -3.36
C HIS A 132 18.86 19.96 -3.87
N ASP A 133 19.52 21.03 -3.43
CA ASP A 133 20.86 21.34 -3.86
C ASP A 133 21.83 20.27 -3.37
N LYS A 134 22.64 19.79 -4.29
CA LYS A 134 23.66 18.78 -4.00
C LYS A 134 24.84 19.40 -3.24
N ASP A 135 25.05 20.70 -3.37
CA ASP A 135 26.18 21.40 -2.77
C ASP A 135 26.06 21.38 -1.25
N LEU A 136 24.84 21.53 -0.72
CA LEU A 136 24.55 21.49 0.70
C LEU A 136 24.78 20.12 1.35
N TYR A 137 24.92 19.02 0.59
CA TYR A 137 25.24 17.69 1.14
C TYR A 137 26.60 17.67 1.85
N GLN A 138 27.47 18.65 1.58
CA GLN A 138 28.72 18.83 2.32
C GLN A 138 28.52 19.23 3.80
N LEU A 139 27.31 19.66 4.20
CA LEU A 139 26.99 20.11 5.56
C LEU A 139 26.49 18.98 6.49
N ILE A 140 26.20 17.79 5.96
CA ILE A 140 25.67 16.67 6.76
C ILE A 140 26.67 16.28 7.86
N LYS A 141 26.17 16.20 9.09
CA LYS A 141 26.90 15.76 10.28
C LYS A 141 25.99 14.86 11.10
N ASP A 142 26.27 13.57 11.17
CA ASP A 142 25.39 12.61 11.84
C ASP A 142 25.10 13.02 13.29
N GLY A 143 23.82 12.97 13.68
CA GLY A 143 23.35 13.42 14.98
C GLY A 143 23.24 14.94 15.17
N LYS A 144 23.67 15.75 14.19
CA LYS A 144 23.68 17.23 14.29
C LYS A 144 23.02 17.95 13.12
N VAL A 145 23.30 17.55 11.89
CA VAL A 145 22.79 18.17 10.66
C VAL A 145 22.32 17.09 9.71
N SER A 146 21.07 17.17 9.24
CA SER A 146 20.54 16.32 8.18
C SER A 146 19.98 17.13 7.03
N ILE A 147 20.00 16.55 5.83
CA ILE A 147 19.25 17.09 4.69
C ILE A 147 17.94 16.36 4.53
N TYR A 148 16.85 17.11 4.42
CA TYR A 148 15.56 16.55 4.07
C TYR A 148 15.21 16.87 2.61
N SER A 149 14.80 15.85 1.86
CA SER A 149 14.30 16.00 0.50
C SER A 149 12.77 15.88 0.44
N PRO A 150 12.02 16.99 0.24
CA PRO A 150 10.56 16.93 0.26
C PRO A 150 9.96 16.13 -0.90
N SER A 151 10.70 15.86 -1.99
CA SER A 151 10.24 15.00 -3.10
C SER A 151 10.09 13.55 -2.69
N LYS A 152 11.07 13.06 -1.93
CA LYS A 152 11.17 11.65 -1.55
C LYS A 152 10.63 11.41 -0.14
N LYS A 153 10.40 12.48 0.63
CA LYS A 153 10.05 12.45 2.05
C LYS A 153 11.07 11.62 2.86
N LEU A 154 12.36 11.83 2.54
CA LEU A 154 13.49 11.12 3.13
C LEU A 154 14.50 12.11 3.71
N PHE A 155 15.08 11.72 4.84
CA PHE A 155 16.24 12.36 5.44
C PHE A 155 17.52 11.70 4.92
N TYR A 156 18.55 12.50 4.69
CA TYR A 156 19.87 12.06 4.30
C TYR A 156 20.83 12.34 5.46
N ASP A 157 21.36 11.24 6.00
CA ASP A 157 22.54 11.19 6.85
C ASP A 157 23.78 10.87 6.01
N SER A 158 24.93 10.67 6.66
CA SER A 158 26.19 10.38 5.97
C SER A 158 26.13 9.08 5.15
N ALA A 159 25.41 8.06 5.63
CA ALA A 159 25.25 6.78 4.93
C ALA A 159 24.38 6.95 3.66
N ALA A 160 23.26 7.66 3.78
CA ALA A 160 22.38 7.95 2.65
C ALA A 160 23.04 8.89 1.63
N CYS A 161 23.91 9.81 2.08
CA CYS A 161 24.76 10.62 1.21
C CYS A 161 25.70 9.73 0.38
N TYR A 162 26.38 8.79 1.04
CA TYR A 162 27.27 7.84 0.38
C TYR A 162 26.51 6.94 -0.60
N GLU A 163 25.33 6.42 -0.24
CA GLU A 163 24.50 5.62 -1.15
C GLU A 163 24.11 6.42 -2.41
N LYS A 164 23.75 7.70 -2.24
CA LYS A 164 23.29 8.57 -3.32
C LYS A 164 24.42 9.03 -4.24
N TYR A 165 25.49 9.57 -3.67
CA TYR A 165 26.58 10.21 -4.42
C TYR A 165 27.84 9.34 -4.53
N GLY A 166 27.96 8.25 -3.79
CA GLY A 166 29.13 7.39 -3.75
C GLY A 166 30.35 8.02 -3.08
N VAL A 167 30.16 9.13 -2.36
CA VAL A 167 31.17 9.84 -1.57
C VAL A 167 30.55 10.33 -0.26
N TYR A 168 31.35 10.46 0.78
CA TYR A 168 30.89 10.95 2.08
C TYR A 168 30.65 12.47 2.07
N PRO A 169 29.86 13.03 3.00
CA PRO A 169 29.58 14.47 3.07
C PRO A 169 30.82 15.36 2.96
N ASN A 170 31.88 15.04 3.72
CA ASN A 170 33.16 15.77 3.70
C ASN A 170 33.90 15.72 2.36
N GLN A 171 33.48 14.88 1.41
CA GLN A 171 34.05 14.73 0.07
C GLN A 171 33.17 15.34 -1.03
N ILE A 172 31.94 15.79 -0.72
CA ILE A 172 31.00 16.31 -1.72
C ILE A 172 31.59 17.51 -2.47
N ARG A 173 32.19 18.45 -1.76
CA ARG A 173 32.87 19.61 -2.35
C ARG A 173 33.95 19.20 -3.35
N ASP A 174 34.80 18.26 -2.96
CA ASP A 174 35.89 17.75 -3.78
C ASP A 174 35.38 16.93 -4.97
N PHE A 175 34.27 16.20 -4.80
CA PHE A 175 33.58 15.48 -5.86
C PHE A 175 33.05 16.44 -6.94
N LEU A 176 32.34 17.50 -6.53
CA LEU A 176 31.81 18.52 -7.43
C LEU A 176 32.91 19.27 -8.16
N ALA A 177 34.04 19.51 -7.50
CA ALA A 177 35.19 20.15 -8.09
C ALA A 177 35.88 19.30 -9.18
N ILE A 178 35.76 17.97 -9.13
CA ILE A 178 36.23 17.08 -10.20
C ILE A 178 35.17 16.93 -11.29
N THR A 179 33.90 16.71 -10.94
CA THR A 179 32.85 16.45 -11.93
C THR A 179 32.37 17.70 -12.66
N GLY A 180 32.52 18.87 -12.05
CA GLY A 180 31.90 20.11 -12.47
C GLY A 180 30.39 20.13 -12.23
N ASP A 181 29.76 21.24 -12.61
CA ASP A 181 28.32 21.41 -12.64
C ASP A 181 27.89 22.25 -13.84
N SER A 182 27.18 21.64 -14.78
CA SER A 182 26.64 22.35 -15.93
C SER A 182 25.55 23.38 -15.58
N SER A 183 24.81 23.19 -14.48
CA SER A 183 23.74 24.11 -14.07
C SER A 183 24.31 25.47 -13.67
N ASP A 184 25.37 25.44 -12.87
CA ASP A 184 26.04 26.63 -12.34
C ASP A 184 27.30 27.01 -13.14
N ASN A 185 27.52 26.33 -14.26
CA ASN A 185 28.65 26.50 -15.16
C ASN A 185 30.01 26.33 -14.45
N ILE A 186 30.08 25.41 -13.50
CA ILE A 186 31.32 25.02 -12.82
C ILE A 186 32.08 24.05 -13.73
N PRO A 187 33.34 24.37 -14.14
CA PRO A 187 34.01 23.67 -15.24
C PRO A 187 34.44 22.23 -14.91
N GLY A 188 34.85 21.96 -13.66
CA GLY A 188 35.39 20.67 -13.24
C GLY A 188 36.65 20.24 -13.99
N VAL A 189 36.94 18.93 -13.95
CA VAL A 189 38.00 18.28 -14.72
C VAL A 189 37.39 17.61 -15.94
N LYS A 190 37.52 18.28 -17.10
CA LYS A 190 36.89 17.84 -18.34
C LYS A 190 37.32 16.42 -18.72
N GLY A 191 36.35 15.51 -18.81
CA GLY A 191 36.59 14.11 -19.16
C GLY A 191 36.66 13.14 -17.98
N ILE A 192 36.55 13.62 -16.73
CA ILE A 192 36.38 12.78 -15.54
C ILE A 192 34.95 12.97 -15.00
N GLY A 193 34.08 11.99 -15.27
CA GLY A 193 32.72 11.97 -14.73
C GLY A 193 32.63 11.30 -13.34
N ASP A 194 31.42 11.20 -12.80
CA ASP A 194 31.12 10.72 -11.44
C ASP A 194 31.87 9.45 -11.03
N LYS A 195 31.95 8.44 -11.91
CA LYS A 195 32.64 7.17 -11.61
C LYS A 195 34.14 7.37 -11.40
N GLY A 196 34.76 8.23 -12.20
CA GLY A 196 36.18 8.55 -12.08
C GLY A 196 36.46 9.36 -10.82
N ALA A 197 35.63 10.37 -10.54
CA ALA A 197 35.74 11.20 -9.34
C ALA A 197 35.59 10.38 -8.04
N LYS A 198 34.60 9.47 -7.96
CA LYS A 198 34.42 8.57 -6.81
C LYS A 198 35.66 7.72 -6.54
N LYS A 199 36.20 7.08 -7.58
CA LYS A 199 37.39 6.23 -7.44
C LYS A 199 38.60 7.04 -6.96
N LEU A 200 38.80 8.23 -7.50
CA LEU A 200 39.89 9.11 -7.08
C LEU A 200 39.74 9.56 -5.62
N LEU A 201 38.53 9.89 -5.17
CA LEU A 201 38.27 10.30 -3.79
C LEU A 201 38.26 9.13 -2.80
N GLU A 202 37.93 7.92 -3.24
CA GLU A 202 38.10 6.72 -2.44
C GLU A 202 39.58 6.43 -2.18
N GLU A 203 40.43 6.61 -3.19
CA GLU A 203 41.87 6.31 -3.13
C GLU A 203 42.67 7.42 -2.42
N PHE A 204 42.38 8.69 -2.70
CA PHE A 204 43.19 9.84 -2.27
C PHE A 204 42.45 10.80 -1.33
N LYS A 205 41.17 10.55 -1.00
CA LYS A 205 40.35 11.33 -0.05
C LYS A 205 39.89 12.72 -0.52
N ASN A 206 40.78 13.57 -1.03
CA ASN A 206 40.48 14.96 -1.44
C ASN A 206 41.33 15.41 -2.65
N ILE A 207 41.03 16.59 -3.20
CA ILE A 207 41.73 17.12 -4.38
C ILE A 207 43.22 17.39 -4.13
N GLU A 208 43.60 17.92 -2.96
CA GLU A 208 45.01 18.20 -2.64
C GLU A 208 45.85 16.94 -2.69
N GLU A 209 45.39 15.89 -2.02
CA GLU A 209 46.04 14.57 -1.97
C GLU A 209 46.13 13.90 -3.35
N ILE A 210 45.12 14.10 -4.21
CA ILE A 210 45.16 13.63 -5.62
C ILE A 210 46.32 14.29 -6.38
N TYR A 211 46.50 15.61 -6.21
CA TYR A 211 47.55 16.36 -6.91
C TYR A 211 48.94 16.18 -6.28
N GLU A 212 49.03 15.94 -4.97
CA GLU A 212 50.28 15.61 -4.29
C GLU A 212 50.80 14.21 -4.63
N ASN A 213 49.88 13.27 -4.95
CA ASN A 213 50.19 11.89 -5.30
C ASN A 213 49.82 11.56 -6.75
N LEU A 214 49.91 12.55 -7.64
CA LEU A 214 49.42 12.42 -9.01
C LEU A 214 50.13 11.33 -9.81
N ASP A 215 51.39 11.03 -9.46
CA ASP A 215 52.21 9.93 -9.98
C ASP A 215 51.64 8.54 -9.65
N LYS A 216 50.87 8.42 -8.56
CA LYS A 216 50.26 7.17 -8.09
C LYS A 216 48.87 6.91 -8.68
N VAL A 217 48.28 7.86 -9.41
CA VAL A 217 46.98 7.69 -10.05
C VAL A 217 47.06 6.59 -11.11
N SER A 218 46.47 5.43 -10.81
CA SER A 218 46.56 4.21 -11.63
C SER A 218 46.12 4.35 -13.10
N ASN A 219 45.21 5.28 -13.39
CA ASN A 219 44.73 5.55 -14.75
C ASN A 219 45.51 6.70 -15.40
N LYS A 220 46.43 6.38 -16.30
CA LYS A 220 47.24 7.36 -17.06
C LYS A 220 46.41 8.44 -17.78
N ARG A 221 45.20 8.10 -18.25
CA ARG A 221 44.31 9.09 -18.88
C ARG A 221 43.78 10.09 -17.85
N HIS A 222 43.35 9.62 -16.68
CA HIS A 222 42.89 10.52 -15.61
C HIS A 222 44.04 11.39 -15.08
N GLN A 223 45.24 10.81 -14.96
CA GLN A 223 46.45 11.55 -14.58
C GLN A 223 46.72 12.73 -15.52
N ASN A 224 46.67 12.51 -16.84
CA ASN A 224 46.85 13.58 -17.82
C ASN A 224 45.73 14.63 -17.77
N LEU A 225 44.46 14.20 -17.65
CA LEU A 225 43.32 15.14 -17.56
C LEU A 225 43.37 16.01 -16.30
N LEU A 226 43.82 15.44 -15.17
CA LEU A 226 44.05 16.17 -13.92
C LEU A 226 45.19 17.18 -14.09
N LEU A 227 46.33 16.78 -14.70
CA LEU A 227 47.43 17.70 -15.02
C LEU A 227 46.97 18.89 -15.87
N GLU A 228 46.26 18.61 -16.96
CA GLU A 228 45.78 19.62 -17.91
C GLU A 228 44.70 20.55 -17.32
N SER A 229 43.90 20.05 -16.38
CA SER A 229 42.77 20.79 -15.79
C SER A 229 42.99 21.18 -14.33
N LYS A 230 44.24 21.23 -13.85
CA LYS A 230 44.56 21.52 -12.44
C LYS A 230 43.94 22.82 -11.97
N GLU A 231 44.12 23.90 -12.72
CA GLU A 231 43.56 25.21 -12.40
C GLU A 231 42.03 25.19 -12.33
N ASN A 232 41.37 24.50 -13.27
CA ASN A 232 39.92 24.35 -13.30
C ASN A 232 39.40 23.53 -12.10
N ALA A 233 40.12 22.50 -11.66
CA ALA A 233 39.74 21.71 -10.49
C ALA A 233 39.77 22.55 -9.20
N PHE A 234 40.83 23.34 -9.00
CA PHE A 234 40.94 24.22 -7.84
C PHE A 234 39.99 25.42 -7.91
N LEU A 235 39.74 25.98 -9.10
CA LEU A 235 38.70 26.99 -9.32
C LEU A 235 37.32 26.43 -8.98
N SER A 236 36.99 25.24 -9.48
CA SER A 236 35.72 24.56 -9.20
C SER A 236 35.54 24.26 -7.72
N LYS A 237 36.64 23.90 -7.03
CA LYS A 237 36.63 23.72 -5.57
C LYS A 237 36.34 25.01 -4.82
N LYS A 238 36.88 26.14 -5.27
CA LYS A 238 36.56 27.47 -4.70
C LYS A 238 35.09 27.82 -4.93
N LEU A 239 34.56 27.58 -6.13
CA LEU A 239 33.15 27.85 -6.46
C LEU A 239 32.18 26.96 -5.66
N ALA A 240 32.48 25.67 -5.49
CA ALA A 240 31.67 24.73 -4.71
C ALA A 240 31.84 24.85 -3.18
N SER A 241 32.75 25.70 -2.70
CA SER A 241 32.95 25.95 -1.28
C SER A 241 31.87 26.89 -0.75
N LEU A 242 31.27 26.56 0.38
CA LEU A 242 30.26 27.39 1.04
C LEU A 242 30.93 28.38 2.00
N TYR A 243 30.50 29.63 1.96
CA TYR A 243 30.92 30.64 2.94
C TYR A 243 30.11 30.44 4.23
N ASP A 244 30.80 30.32 5.37
CA ASP A 244 30.21 29.86 6.63
C ASP A 244 30.34 30.87 7.79
N ASN A 245 30.63 32.13 7.49
CA ASN A 245 30.92 33.16 8.50
C ASN A 245 29.96 34.36 8.46
N LEU A 246 28.70 34.15 8.05
CA LEU A 246 27.65 35.17 8.13
C LEU A 246 27.01 35.22 9.51
N GLU A 247 26.43 36.37 9.85
CA GLU A 247 25.53 36.48 11.00
C GLU A 247 24.27 35.66 10.81
N ILE A 248 23.76 35.10 11.91
CA ILE A 248 22.47 34.41 11.91
C ILE A 248 21.53 35.07 12.92
N PRO A 249 20.21 35.09 12.65
CA PRO A 249 19.24 35.60 13.59
C PRO A 249 19.32 34.83 14.91
N ASN A 250 19.05 35.54 16.01
CA ASN A 250 18.82 34.89 17.29
C ASN A 250 17.66 33.90 17.15
N LEU A 251 17.86 32.65 17.59
CA LEU A 251 16.87 31.58 17.49
C LEU A 251 15.54 31.94 18.17
N GLU A 252 15.55 32.80 19.19
CA GLU A 252 14.32 33.30 19.82
C GLU A 252 13.42 34.07 18.83
N ASN A 253 14.01 34.73 17.84
CA ASN A 253 13.30 35.43 16.75
C ASN A 253 12.90 34.47 15.60
N ALA A 254 13.42 33.25 15.61
CA ALA A 254 13.14 32.21 14.63
C ALA A 254 12.19 31.12 15.18
N LYS A 255 11.52 31.36 16.32
CA LYS A 255 10.59 30.39 16.91
C LYS A 255 9.51 29.97 15.92
N PHE A 256 9.25 28.66 15.90
CA PHE A 256 8.21 28.10 15.08
C PHE A 256 6.84 28.67 15.51
N PRO A 257 5.99 29.10 14.56
CA PRO A 257 4.74 29.77 14.88
C PRO A 257 3.75 28.84 15.61
N THR A 258 3.13 29.36 16.67
CA THR A 258 2.14 28.61 17.49
C THR A 258 0.77 28.52 16.82
N LEU A 259 0.35 29.62 16.18
CA LEU A 259 -0.86 29.73 15.34
C LEU A 259 -0.51 29.57 13.87
N ASN A 260 -1.49 29.18 13.04
CA ASN A 260 -1.28 29.06 11.60
C ASN A 260 -0.91 30.42 10.99
N PRO A 261 0.30 30.60 10.42
CA PRO A 261 0.73 31.91 9.95
C PRO A 261 -0.11 32.47 8.80
N LEU A 262 -0.76 31.59 8.02
CA LEU A 262 -1.59 31.98 6.87
C LEU A 262 -2.77 32.88 7.23
N LEU A 263 -3.17 32.91 8.50
CA LEU A 263 -4.20 33.82 9.01
C LEU A 263 -3.83 35.29 8.78
N LYS A 264 -2.54 35.62 8.75
CA LYS A 264 -2.03 36.98 8.54
C LYS A 264 -1.97 37.42 7.07
N VAL A 265 -2.22 36.50 6.13
CA VAL A 265 -2.13 36.74 4.67
C VAL A 265 -3.42 36.34 3.93
N THR A 266 -4.55 36.31 4.64
CA THR A 266 -5.84 35.91 4.07
C THR A 266 -6.32 36.82 2.94
N ASP A 267 -5.93 38.09 2.95
CA ASP A 267 -6.09 39.06 1.85
C ASP A 267 -5.40 38.57 0.56
N ILE A 268 -4.14 38.14 0.67
CA ILE A 268 -3.37 37.60 -0.45
C ILE A 268 -4.02 36.30 -0.95
N LEU A 269 -4.38 35.38 -0.03
CA LEU A 269 -5.04 34.12 -0.39
C LEU A 269 -6.38 34.34 -1.12
N LYS A 270 -7.16 35.36 -0.72
CA LYS A 270 -8.42 35.77 -1.37
C LYS A 270 -8.16 36.30 -2.79
N SER A 271 -7.17 37.18 -2.96
CA SER A 271 -6.80 37.72 -4.27
C SER A 271 -6.37 36.64 -5.28
N TYR A 272 -5.77 35.55 -4.78
CA TYR A 272 -5.40 34.39 -5.60
C TYR A 272 -6.51 33.34 -5.73
N SER A 273 -7.71 33.60 -5.20
CA SER A 273 -8.88 32.72 -5.23
C SER A 273 -8.64 31.34 -4.60
N LEU A 274 -7.81 31.25 -3.57
CA LEU A 274 -7.44 29.99 -2.90
C LEU A 274 -8.52 29.52 -1.90
N SER A 275 -9.74 29.38 -2.41
CA SER A 275 -10.98 29.19 -1.65
C SER A 275 -10.96 27.96 -0.73
N LYS A 276 -10.26 26.88 -1.14
CA LYS A 276 -10.09 25.67 -0.32
C LYS A 276 -9.20 25.91 0.90
N ILE A 277 -8.09 26.63 0.73
CA ILE A 277 -7.17 26.98 1.82
C ILE A 277 -7.87 27.95 2.79
N LEU A 278 -8.60 28.92 2.24
CA LEU A 278 -9.41 29.85 3.05
C LEU A 278 -10.48 29.12 3.85
N ALA A 279 -11.22 28.19 3.25
CA ALA A 279 -12.20 27.37 3.98
C ALA A 279 -11.53 26.57 5.11
N THR A 280 -10.36 25.95 4.87
CA THR A 280 -9.61 25.25 5.92
C THR A 280 -9.17 26.19 7.05
N LEU A 281 -8.76 27.42 6.74
CA LEU A 281 -8.40 28.43 7.75
C LEU A 281 -9.60 28.94 8.54
N GLU A 282 -10.76 29.11 7.90
CA GLU A 282 -12.03 29.47 8.56
C GLU A 282 -12.48 28.37 9.52
N THR A 283 -12.32 27.09 9.14
CA THR A 283 -12.55 25.96 10.04
C THR A 283 -11.61 26.02 11.25
N HIS A 284 -10.31 26.28 11.05
CA HIS A 284 -9.34 26.38 12.16
C HIS A 284 -9.57 27.59 13.09
N LEU A 285 -10.00 28.75 12.56
CA LEU A 285 -10.39 29.91 13.35
C LEU A 285 -11.63 29.64 14.20
N ASN A 286 -12.60 28.90 13.66
CA ASN A 286 -13.82 28.52 14.38
C ASN A 286 -13.56 27.52 15.52
N PHE A 287 -12.43 26.80 15.51
CA PHE A 287 -11.99 25.94 16.61
C PHE A 287 -11.06 26.66 17.62
N GLY A 288 -10.38 27.74 17.22
CA GLY A 288 -9.33 28.40 18.02
C GLY A 288 -9.79 29.48 19.01
N ASN A 289 -10.98 30.06 18.82
CA ASN A 289 -11.51 31.15 19.68
C ASN A 289 -12.51 30.68 20.75
N ASN A 290 -12.64 29.37 20.99
CA ASN A 290 -13.56 28.80 22.00
C ASN A 290 -12.84 28.39 23.30
N GLU A 291 -11.87 29.18 23.75
CA GLU A 291 -11.47 29.20 25.15
C GLU A 291 -11.65 30.64 25.65
N VAL A 292 -12.52 30.79 26.65
CA VAL A 292 -12.88 32.01 27.40
C VAL A 292 -14.11 32.79 26.89
N GLN A 293 -15.24 32.47 27.56
CA GLN A 293 -16.43 33.28 27.86
C GLN A 293 -17.56 33.42 26.83
N ASN A 294 -18.60 32.62 27.10
CA ASN A 294 -20.04 32.88 27.09
C ASN A 294 -20.79 33.22 25.80
N ASP A 295 -21.66 32.25 25.47
CA ASP A 295 -23.11 32.37 25.30
C ASP A 295 -23.72 32.90 23.99
N GLU A 296 -24.57 32.02 23.46
CA GLU A 296 -25.75 32.27 22.62
C GLU A 296 -25.52 32.77 21.19
N ASN A 297 -25.19 31.82 20.29
CA ASN A 297 -26.09 31.36 19.22
C ASN A 297 -25.31 30.64 18.11
N PHE A 298 -25.15 29.32 18.26
CA PHE A 298 -24.90 28.44 17.12
C PHE A 298 -25.99 27.39 17.09
N LYS A 299 -26.70 27.31 15.95
CA LYS A 299 -27.73 26.30 15.67
C LYS A 299 -27.21 24.90 16.06
N GLU A 300 -27.96 24.25 16.93
CA GLU A 300 -27.72 22.90 17.43
C GLU A 300 -27.54 21.90 16.28
N ASN A 301 -26.37 21.25 16.23
CA ASN A 301 -26.25 19.89 15.71
C ASN A 301 -26.20 18.94 16.92
N ASN A 302 -27.20 18.06 17.02
CA ASN A 302 -27.51 17.16 18.14
C ASN A 302 -26.47 16.05 18.46
N ASP A 303 -25.24 16.15 17.97
CA ASP A 303 -24.28 15.03 17.92
C ASP A 303 -23.00 15.28 18.74
N LYS A 304 -23.14 15.46 20.05
CA LYS A 304 -21.99 15.41 20.98
C LYS A 304 -22.14 14.27 21.97
N PHE A 305 -21.12 13.43 22.06
CA PHE A 305 -20.99 12.41 23.11
C PHE A 305 -19.95 12.83 24.14
N GLU A 306 -20.11 12.34 25.36
CA GLU A 306 -19.16 12.47 26.46
C GLU A 306 -18.25 11.23 26.48
N ALA A 307 -16.93 11.43 26.39
CA ALA A 307 -15.93 10.37 26.55
C ALA A 307 -15.62 10.18 28.05
N ILE A 308 -15.91 8.99 28.57
CA ILE A 308 -15.80 8.67 30.00
C ILE A 308 -14.65 7.67 30.22
N LEU A 309 -13.64 8.11 30.96
CA LEU A 309 -12.54 7.25 31.41
C LEU A 309 -12.97 6.39 32.60
N LEU A 310 -12.89 5.07 32.47
CA LEU A 310 -13.21 4.09 33.49
C LEU A 310 -11.94 3.42 34.02
N ASN A 311 -11.19 4.17 34.83
CA ASN A 311 -9.96 3.71 35.46
C ASN A 311 -10.10 3.30 36.95
N ASP A 312 -11.35 3.16 37.41
CA ASP A 312 -11.70 2.66 38.74
C ASP A 312 -12.70 1.50 38.63
N GLU A 313 -12.43 0.42 39.38
CA GLU A 313 -13.22 -0.81 39.34
C GLU A 313 -14.68 -0.60 39.74
N LYS A 314 -14.96 0.23 40.74
CA LYS A 314 -16.34 0.45 41.21
C LYS A 314 -17.15 1.15 40.14
N LYS A 315 -16.60 2.20 39.54
CA LYS A 315 -17.23 2.91 38.42
C LYS A 315 -17.45 2.01 37.21
N LEU A 316 -16.46 1.19 36.87
CA LEU A 316 -16.60 0.22 35.78
C LEU A 316 -17.76 -0.75 36.05
N LYS A 317 -17.83 -1.30 37.26
CA LYS A 317 -18.92 -2.21 37.66
C LYS A 317 -20.29 -1.53 37.61
N GLU A 318 -20.42 -0.31 38.13
CA GLU A 318 -21.67 0.49 38.09
C GLU A 318 -22.17 0.74 36.67
N VAL A 319 -21.26 0.95 35.71
CA VAL A 319 -21.62 1.12 34.30
C VAL A 319 -22.04 -0.22 33.68
N LEU A 320 -21.29 -1.30 33.92
CA LEU A 320 -21.58 -2.63 33.38
C LEU A 320 -22.88 -3.25 33.92
N GLU A 321 -23.32 -2.88 35.13
CA GLU A 321 -24.60 -3.32 35.71
C GLU A 321 -25.82 -2.81 34.92
N LYS A 322 -25.65 -1.76 34.11
CA LYS A 322 -26.70 -1.22 33.22
C LYS A 322 -26.82 -1.99 31.91
N ILE A 323 -25.88 -2.90 31.64
CA ILE A 323 -25.84 -3.68 30.40
C ILE A 323 -26.39 -5.08 30.69
N ASP A 324 -27.46 -5.43 29.99
CA ASP A 324 -28.05 -6.76 30.00
C ASP A 324 -27.72 -7.52 28.70
N LYS A 325 -28.26 -8.74 28.58
CA LYS A 325 -28.02 -9.61 27.42
C LYS A 325 -28.63 -9.11 26.11
N ASP A 326 -29.66 -8.25 26.19
CA ASP A 326 -30.42 -7.75 25.05
C ASP A 326 -29.91 -6.35 24.62
N SER A 327 -29.01 -5.77 25.42
CA SER A 327 -28.33 -4.52 25.14
C SER A 327 -27.43 -4.62 23.91
N ILE A 328 -27.44 -3.58 23.09
CA ILE A 328 -26.58 -3.44 21.92
C ILE A 328 -25.37 -2.63 22.33
N VAL A 329 -24.19 -3.24 22.25
CA VAL A 329 -22.95 -2.63 22.74
C VAL A 329 -21.92 -2.59 21.64
N ALA A 330 -21.57 -1.38 21.18
CA ALA A 330 -20.39 -1.18 20.37
C ALA A 330 -19.13 -1.40 21.21
N PHE A 331 -18.15 -2.10 20.66
CA PHE A 331 -16.94 -2.53 21.34
C PHE A 331 -15.74 -2.42 20.40
N ASP A 332 -14.61 -1.99 20.94
CA ASP A 332 -13.36 -1.82 20.20
C ASP A 332 -12.15 -2.02 21.13
N THR A 333 -11.00 -2.41 20.55
CA THR A 333 -9.77 -2.70 21.28
C THR A 333 -8.60 -1.84 20.80
N GLU A 334 -7.83 -1.35 21.78
CA GLU A 334 -6.61 -0.57 21.53
C GLU A 334 -5.38 -1.40 21.88
N THR A 335 -4.34 -1.35 21.02
CA THR A 335 -3.25 -2.33 21.08
C THR A 335 -1.88 -1.73 20.79
N THR A 336 -0.83 -2.54 21.05
CA THR A 336 0.55 -2.15 20.74
C THR A 336 0.91 -2.29 19.25
N GLY A 337 0.05 -2.84 18.39
CA GLY A 337 0.36 -3.03 16.97
C GLY A 337 -0.72 -3.78 16.18
N LEU A 338 -0.54 -3.86 14.85
CA LEU A 338 -1.52 -4.41 13.91
C LEU A 338 -1.44 -5.93 13.70
N ASP A 339 -0.42 -6.59 14.28
CA ASP A 339 -0.29 -8.05 14.26
C ASP A 339 -0.95 -8.63 15.51
N SER A 340 -2.21 -9.04 15.38
CA SER A 340 -3.06 -9.47 16.50
C SER A 340 -2.54 -10.67 17.28
N ARG A 341 -1.70 -11.52 16.66
CA ARG A 341 -1.05 -12.66 17.34
C ARG A 341 -0.04 -12.21 18.40
N ASN A 342 0.67 -11.13 18.13
CA ASN A 342 1.78 -10.66 18.96
C ASN A 342 1.46 -9.38 19.72
N ALA A 343 0.45 -8.61 19.27
CA ALA A 343 0.05 -7.36 19.90
C ALA A 343 -0.52 -7.58 21.30
N LYS A 344 -0.17 -6.67 22.21
CA LYS A 344 -0.73 -6.62 23.56
C LYS A 344 -1.87 -5.63 23.60
N ILE A 345 -2.93 -5.99 24.31
CA ILE A 345 -4.04 -5.07 24.56
C ILE A 345 -3.59 -3.95 25.51
N VAL A 346 -3.88 -2.71 25.14
CA VAL A 346 -3.60 -1.49 25.90
C VAL A 346 -4.86 -1.00 26.63
N GLY A 347 -6.01 -1.09 25.96
CA GLY A 347 -7.32 -0.77 26.51
C GLY A 347 -8.44 -1.32 25.66
N PHE A 348 -9.67 -1.19 26.12
CA PHE A 348 -10.86 -1.42 25.31
C PHE A 348 -11.88 -0.31 25.54
N SER A 349 -12.70 -0.03 24.54
CA SER A 349 -13.78 0.94 24.64
C SER A 349 -15.12 0.28 24.37
N PHE A 350 -16.18 0.88 24.90
CA PHE A 350 -17.53 0.43 24.61
C PHE A 350 -18.55 1.57 24.66
N CYS A 351 -19.65 1.40 23.94
CA CYS A 351 -20.73 2.37 23.85
C CYS A 351 -22.07 1.65 23.67
N PHE A 352 -23.05 1.95 24.52
CA PHE A 352 -24.39 1.34 24.50
C PHE A 352 -25.50 2.39 24.56
N GLU A 353 -25.13 3.67 24.57
CA GLU A 353 -26.04 4.81 24.62
C GLU A 353 -25.54 5.96 23.73
N SER A 354 -26.42 6.84 23.26
CA SER A 354 -26.05 7.82 22.22
C SER A 354 -25.20 8.99 22.71
N LYS A 355 -25.20 9.28 24.02
CA LYS A 355 -24.58 10.48 24.61
C LYS A 355 -23.28 10.20 25.36
N LYS A 356 -22.93 8.93 25.60
CA LYS A 356 -21.76 8.55 26.40
C LYS A 356 -21.06 7.36 25.77
N ALA A 357 -19.75 7.43 25.75
CA ALA A 357 -18.91 6.30 25.38
C ALA A 357 -17.75 6.18 26.36
N TYR A 358 -17.31 4.95 26.58
CA TYR A 358 -16.49 4.59 27.72
C TYR A 358 -15.17 4.01 27.24
N TYR A 359 -14.08 4.38 27.92
CA TYR A 359 -12.76 3.79 27.69
C TYR A 359 -12.20 3.19 28.99
N VAL A 360 -11.73 1.95 28.90
CA VAL A 360 -11.14 1.20 29.99
C VAL A 360 -9.64 1.00 29.71
N PRO A 361 -8.75 1.67 30.44
CA PRO A 361 -7.30 1.50 30.28
C PRO A 361 -6.77 0.33 31.10
N LEU A 362 -5.79 -0.39 30.55
CA LEU A 362 -5.14 -1.54 31.21
C LEU A 362 -3.60 -1.46 31.21
N ASN A 363 -2.99 -1.19 30.04
CA ASN A 363 -1.54 -1.33 29.84
C ASN A 363 -0.88 -0.09 29.19
N HIS A 364 -1.32 1.12 29.55
CA HIS A 364 -0.56 2.33 29.26
C HIS A 364 0.73 2.38 30.09
N ASN A 365 1.85 2.78 29.48
CA ASN A 365 3.18 2.67 30.07
C ASN A 365 4.04 3.94 29.95
N TYR A 366 3.40 5.10 29.78
CA TYR A 366 4.10 6.39 29.83
C TYR A 366 4.42 6.82 31.27
N LEU A 367 5.43 7.69 31.41
CA LEU A 367 5.87 8.18 32.72
C LEU A 367 4.75 8.98 33.41
N GLY A 368 4.38 8.59 34.63
CA GLY A 368 3.32 9.24 35.41
C GLY A 368 1.91 8.86 34.97
N VAL A 369 1.72 7.69 34.35
CA VAL A 369 0.39 7.16 34.04
C VAL A 369 -0.47 7.01 35.31
N ASP A 370 -1.73 7.43 35.23
CA ASP A 370 -2.68 7.30 36.34
C ASP A 370 -3.04 5.83 36.60
N ARG A 371 -3.86 5.59 37.63
CA ARG A 371 -4.43 4.26 37.90
C ARG A 371 -5.12 3.70 36.66
N GLN A 372 -5.04 2.38 36.48
CA GLN A 372 -5.66 1.60 35.40
C GLN A 372 -6.39 0.38 35.97
N ILE A 373 -7.19 -0.30 35.15
CA ILE A 373 -7.94 -1.48 35.57
C ILE A 373 -7.05 -2.72 35.56
N ASP A 374 -7.13 -3.53 36.62
CA ASP A 374 -6.42 -4.81 36.70
C ASP A 374 -6.88 -5.77 35.60
N TYR A 375 -5.94 -6.58 35.12
CA TYR A 375 -6.17 -7.53 34.05
C TYR A 375 -7.34 -8.50 34.33
N ASN A 376 -7.49 -9.01 35.56
CA ASN A 376 -8.60 -9.93 35.90
C ASN A 376 -9.95 -9.22 35.93
N ILE A 377 -9.98 -7.96 36.35
CA ILE A 377 -11.19 -7.13 36.35
C ILE A 377 -11.60 -6.84 34.90
N ALA A 378 -10.64 -6.46 34.06
CA ALA A 378 -10.89 -6.26 32.64
C ALA A 378 -11.40 -7.53 31.95
N LYS A 379 -10.81 -8.70 32.24
CA LYS A 379 -11.28 -9.99 31.75
C LYS A 379 -12.76 -10.22 32.09
N LYS A 380 -13.15 -9.97 33.34
CA LYS A 380 -14.56 -10.07 33.78
C LYS A 380 -15.47 -9.06 33.08
N ALA A 381 -14.99 -7.84 32.88
CA ALA A 381 -15.72 -6.81 32.15
C ALA A 381 -15.97 -7.21 30.69
N ILE A 382 -14.96 -7.69 29.99
CA ILE A 382 -15.08 -8.16 28.59
C ILE A 382 -16.08 -9.31 28.50
N LEU A 383 -16.01 -10.30 29.40
CA LEU A 383 -16.99 -11.41 29.44
C LEU A 383 -18.42 -10.89 29.61
N LYS A 384 -18.63 -9.92 30.51
CA LYS A 384 -19.93 -9.28 30.72
C LYS A 384 -20.43 -8.53 29.47
N LEU A 385 -19.54 -7.88 28.72
CA LEU A 385 -19.89 -7.27 27.44
C LEU A 385 -20.21 -8.32 26.37
N TYR A 386 -19.49 -9.44 26.35
CA TYR A 386 -19.70 -10.55 25.39
C TYR A 386 -21.01 -11.33 25.62
N ASP A 387 -21.62 -11.19 26.81
CA ASP A 387 -22.96 -11.70 27.09
C ASP A 387 -24.08 -10.86 26.43
N SER A 388 -23.76 -9.66 25.92
CA SER A 388 -24.69 -8.76 25.22
C SER A 388 -24.66 -8.94 23.69
N ILE A 389 -25.39 -8.10 22.95
CA ILE A 389 -25.32 -8.05 21.49
C ILE A 389 -24.16 -7.11 21.08
N LEU A 390 -23.04 -7.70 20.70
CA LEU A 390 -21.84 -6.92 20.39
C LEU A 390 -21.92 -6.28 18.99
N VAL A 391 -21.42 -5.07 18.85
CA VAL A 391 -21.23 -4.39 17.58
C VAL A 391 -19.78 -3.96 17.49
N GLY A 392 -19.13 -4.12 16.36
CA GLY A 392 -17.78 -3.60 16.17
C GLY A 392 -17.53 -3.16 14.74
N HIS A 393 -16.33 -2.67 14.49
CA HIS A 393 -15.85 -2.33 13.16
C HIS A 393 -14.57 -3.12 12.91
N ASN A 394 -14.62 -4.16 12.07
CA ASN A 394 -13.53 -5.13 11.90
C ASN A 394 -13.30 -6.04 13.13
N LEU A 395 -14.38 -6.61 13.66
CA LEU A 395 -14.41 -7.48 14.87
C LEU A 395 -13.47 -8.67 14.81
N LYS A 396 -13.09 -9.13 13.60
CA LYS A 396 -12.07 -10.18 13.46
C LYS A 396 -10.77 -9.79 14.20
N PHE A 397 -10.35 -8.54 14.11
CA PHE A 397 -9.15 -8.07 14.81
C PHE A 397 -9.36 -8.09 16.33
N ASP A 398 -10.45 -7.51 16.82
CA ASP A 398 -10.77 -7.45 18.25
C ASP A 398 -10.88 -8.83 18.88
N PHE A 399 -11.56 -9.76 18.22
CA PHE A 399 -11.71 -11.12 18.70
C PHE A 399 -10.37 -11.85 18.78
N ASP A 400 -9.48 -11.64 17.82
CA ASP A 400 -8.15 -12.26 17.84
C ASP A 400 -7.27 -11.67 18.97
N ILE A 401 -7.31 -10.34 19.15
CA ILE A 401 -6.65 -9.66 20.28
C ILE A 401 -7.14 -10.22 21.61
N ILE A 402 -8.46 -10.32 21.79
CA ILE A 402 -9.06 -10.80 23.02
C ILE A 402 -8.75 -12.28 23.26
N LYS A 403 -8.73 -13.11 22.21
CA LYS A 403 -8.33 -14.52 22.31
C LYS A 403 -6.87 -14.66 22.78
N HIS A 404 -5.93 -13.98 22.13
CA HIS A 404 -4.50 -14.08 22.49
C HIS A 404 -4.14 -13.40 23.81
N ASN A 405 -4.87 -12.36 24.20
CA ASN A 405 -4.58 -11.63 25.42
C ASN A 405 -5.33 -12.18 26.63
N PHE A 406 -6.53 -12.75 26.51
CA PHE A 406 -7.36 -13.20 27.65
C PHE A 406 -7.82 -14.66 27.60
N ASP A 407 -7.60 -15.37 26.50
CA ASP A 407 -8.18 -16.69 26.22
C ASP A 407 -9.71 -16.70 26.39
N ILE A 408 -10.37 -15.72 25.75
CA ILE A 408 -11.83 -15.63 25.65
C ILE A 408 -12.23 -15.91 24.20
N ASP A 409 -13.20 -16.80 24.02
CA ASP A 409 -13.75 -17.12 22.70
C ASP A 409 -14.73 -16.05 22.20
N THR A 410 -14.96 -16.04 20.89
CA THR A 410 -15.89 -15.10 20.24
C THR A 410 -17.29 -15.14 20.88
N PRO A 411 -17.98 -13.99 21.02
CA PRO A 411 -19.33 -13.95 21.55
C PRO A 411 -20.33 -14.68 20.64
N LYS A 412 -21.52 -14.95 21.18
CA LYS A 412 -22.60 -15.62 20.44
C LYS A 412 -23.26 -14.70 19.43
N ASN A 413 -23.54 -13.46 19.82
CA ASN A 413 -24.28 -12.48 19.03
C ASN A 413 -23.39 -11.27 18.74
N TYR A 414 -23.12 -11.01 17.47
CA TYR A 414 -22.33 -9.84 17.08
C TYR A 414 -22.66 -9.34 15.67
N PHE A 415 -22.37 -8.06 15.44
CA PHE A 415 -22.51 -7.37 14.16
C PHE A 415 -21.22 -6.62 13.82
N ASP A 416 -20.75 -6.79 12.58
CA ASP A 416 -19.58 -6.06 12.08
C ASP A 416 -20.01 -4.99 11.06
N THR A 417 -19.82 -3.73 11.43
CA THR A 417 -20.22 -2.58 10.61
C THR A 417 -19.36 -2.38 9.36
N MET A 418 -18.11 -2.89 9.35
CA MET A 418 -17.26 -2.89 8.16
C MET A 418 -17.81 -3.87 7.12
N ILE A 419 -18.28 -5.05 7.54
CA ILE A 419 -18.96 -6.02 6.67
C ILE A 419 -20.28 -5.45 6.15
N LEU A 420 -21.08 -4.80 7.01
CA LEU A 420 -22.34 -4.18 6.59
C LEU A 420 -22.12 -3.07 5.55
N SER A 421 -21.12 -2.21 5.76
CA SER A 421 -20.72 -1.18 4.80
C SER A 421 -20.25 -1.77 3.46
N TRP A 422 -19.48 -2.86 3.51
CA TRP A 422 -19.03 -3.55 2.31
C TRP A 422 -20.18 -4.24 1.55
N LEU A 423 -21.16 -4.80 2.25
CA LEU A 423 -22.37 -5.36 1.63
C LEU A 423 -23.27 -4.28 1.03
N GLU A 424 -23.36 -3.11 1.67
CA GLU A 424 -24.07 -1.94 1.13
C GLU A 424 -23.48 -1.52 -0.21
N ASN A 425 -22.16 -1.32 -0.27
CA ASN A 425 -21.47 -0.98 -1.50
C ASN A 425 -19.99 -1.38 -1.46
N PRO A 426 -19.60 -2.47 -2.13
CA PRO A 426 -18.24 -2.99 -2.07
C PRO A 426 -17.22 -2.16 -2.87
N GLU A 427 -17.66 -1.19 -3.68
CA GLU A 427 -16.78 -0.30 -4.45
C GLU A 427 -16.34 0.92 -3.63
N LYS A 428 -16.95 1.16 -2.46
CA LYS A 428 -16.59 2.27 -1.57
C LYS A 428 -15.70 1.78 -0.42
N SER A 429 -14.85 2.68 0.09
CA SER A 429 -14.04 2.36 1.28
C SER A 429 -14.94 2.05 2.47
N ALA A 430 -14.64 0.95 3.14
CA ALA A 430 -15.34 0.50 4.35
C ALA A 430 -14.65 0.91 5.65
N GLY A 431 -13.48 1.58 5.59
CA GLY A 431 -12.77 2.01 6.79
C GLY A 431 -13.50 3.12 7.54
N MET A 432 -13.46 3.05 8.88
CA MET A 432 -14.20 3.92 9.82
C MET A 432 -14.17 5.40 9.44
N ASP A 433 -12.99 5.97 9.23
CA ASP A 433 -12.80 7.37 8.84
C ASP A 433 -13.60 7.79 7.61
N ASN A 434 -13.46 7.04 6.52
CA ASN A 434 -14.14 7.32 5.27
C ASN A 434 -15.64 7.07 5.41
N LEU A 435 -16.03 6.10 6.25
CA LEU A 435 -17.42 5.76 6.49
C LEU A 435 -18.13 6.83 7.32
N ALA A 436 -17.50 7.34 8.38
CA ALA A 436 -17.98 8.44 9.21
C ALA A 436 -18.20 9.69 8.36
N LYS A 437 -17.22 10.04 7.52
CA LYS A 437 -17.33 11.17 6.61
C LYS A 437 -18.44 10.97 5.57
N ARG A 438 -18.56 9.76 5.00
CA ARG A 438 -19.56 9.43 3.98
C ARG A 438 -20.99 9.48 4.51
N LEU A 439 -21.24 8.93 5.69
CA LEU A 439 -22.60 8.75 6.21
C LEU A 439 -23.08 9.94 7.03
N PHE A 440 -22.18 10.62 7.74
CA PHE A 440 -22.55 11.61 8.75
C PHE A 440 -21.80 12.95 8.59
N ASP A 441 -20.98 13.10 7.55
CA ASP A 441 -20.06 14.24 7.38
C ASP A 441 -19.15 14.48 8.62
N TYR A 442 -18.86 13.40 9.36
CA TYR A 442 -18.13 13.44 10.62
C TYR A 442 -16.64 13.12 10.41
N ASP A 443 -15.76 13.98 10.91
CA ASP A 443 -14.30 13.79 10.87
C ASP A 443 -13.82 13.16 12.18
N THR A 444 -13.45 11.88 12.13
CA THR A 444 -12.87 11.13 13.26
C THR A 444 -11.47 11.62 13.64
N VAL A 445 -11.11 11.47 14.91
CA VAL A 445 -9.77 11.65 15.44
C VAL A 445 -8.86 10.62 14.77
N LYS A 446 -7.77 11.08 14.15
CA LYS A 446 -6.82 10.19 13.46
C LYS A 446 -5.82 9.58 14.44
N PHE A 447 -5.54 8.29 14.26
CA PHE A 447 -4.50 7.57 15.01
C PHE A 447 -3.14 8.31 14.98
N GLU A 448 -2.75 8.83 13.81
CA GLU A 448 -1.50 9.59 13.61
C GLU A 448 -1.43 10.90 14.41
N ASN A 449 -2.57 11.44 14.84
CA ASN A 449 -2.63 12.65 15.65
C ASN A 449 -2.40 12.38 17.14
N ILE A 450 -2.62 11.14 17.60
CA ILE A 450 -2.52 10.77 19.01
C ILE A 450 -1.29 9.90 19.31
N VAL A 451 -0.86 9.06 18.37
CA VAL A 451 0.32 8.20 18.50
C VAL A 451 1.49 8.83 17.75
N LYS A 452 2.61 9.08 18.43
CA LYS A 452 3.80 9.63 17.80
C LYS A 452 4.47 8.55 16.92
N LYS A 453 5.08 8.99 15.82
CA LYS A 453 5.85 8.11 14.93
C LYS A 453 6.91 7.32 15.73
N GLY A 454 6.86 5.99 15.65
CA GLY A 454 7.76 5.08 16.35
C GLY A 454 7.27 4.62 17.73
N GLU A 455 6.19 5.22 18.24
CA GLU A 455 5.50 4.78 19.46
C GLU A 455 4.26 3.94 19.10
N ASN A 456 3.63 3.35 20.11
CA ASN A 456 2.35 2.66 19.97
C ASN A 456 1.32 3.21 20.96
N PHE A 457 0.12 2.65 20.98
CA PHE A 457 -1.00 3.19 21.78
C PHE A 457 -0.72 3.23 23.29
N SER A 458 0.19 2.38 23.81
CA SER A 458 0.56 2.37 25.23
C SER A 458 1.24 3.66 25.70
N ASN A 459 1.74 4.49 24.77
CA ASN A 459 2.41 5.75 25.06
C ASN A 459 1.46 6.97 25.05
N VAL A 460 0.18 6.77 24.73
CA VAL A 460 -0.82 7.85 24.63
C VAL A 460 -1.35 8.22 26.00
N SER A 461 -1.51 9.50 26.31
CA SER A 461 -2.11 9.91 27.59
C SER A 461 -3.55 9.38 27.74
N LEU A 462 -3.95 8.98 28.94
CA LEU A 462 -5.30 8.42 29.18
C LEU A 462 -6.43 9.35 28.71
N LYS A 463 -6.24 10.68 28.79
CA LYS A 463 -7.21 11.66 28.28
C LYS A 463 -7.39 11.56 26.77
N ASN A 464 -6.28 11.49 26.02
CA ASN A 464 -6.33 11.41 24.56
C ASN A 464 -6.79 10.01 24.10
N ALA A 465 -6.28 8.96 24.76
CA ALA A 465 -6.71 7.58 24.53
C ALA A 465 -8.22 7.42 24.77
N SER A 466 -8.74 7.99 25.86
CA SER A 466 -10.17 7.96 26.17
C SER A 466 -11.00 8.68 25.13
N LYS A 467 -10.54 9.81 24.59
CA LYS A 467 -11.28 10.53 23.54
C LYS A 467 -11.32 9.74 22.23
N TYR A 468 -10.17 9.21 21.81
CA TYR A 468 -10.05 8.43 20.58
C TYR A 468 -10.86 7.13 20.65
N ALA A 469 -10.55 6.27 21.62
CA ALA A 469 -11.17 4.95 21.70
C ALA A 469 -12.68 5.01 21.97
N ALA A 470 -13.13 5.98 22.78
CA ALA A 470 -14.57 6.17 23.01
C ALA A 470 -15.29 6.70 21.76
N GLU A 471 -14.62 7.51 20.93
CA GLU A 471 -15.18 7.95 19.64
C GLU A 471 -15.39 6.76 18.71
N ASP A 472 -14.40 5.86 18.61
CA ASP A 472 -14.45 4.67 17.76
C ASP A 472 -15.63 3.75 18.15
N ALA A 473 -15.85 3.52 19.45
CA ALA A 473 -17.02 2.79 19.93
C ALA A 473 -18.33 3.54 19.64
N TRP A 474 -18.37 4.86 19.85
CA TRP A 474 -19.57 5.66 19.64
C TRP A 474 -20.00 5.72 18.16
N ILE A 475 -19.06 6.01 17.27
CA ILE A 475 -19.34 6.10 15.83
C ILE A 475 -19.71 4.73 15.26
N THR A 476 -19.13 3.66 15.81
CA THR A 476 -19.51 2.27 15.48
C THR A 476 -20.96 1.96 15.84
N LEU A 477 -21.44 2.41 17.01
CA LEU A 477 -22.86 2.27 17.38
C LEU A 477 -23.77 3.02 16.38
N LYS A 478 -23.36 4.22 15.96
CA LYS A 478 -24.08 4.99 14.92
C LYS A 478 -24.11 4.29 13.57
N PHE A 479 -22.99 3.68 13.12
CA PHE A 479 -22.98 2.88 11.90
C PHE A 479 -23.96 1.73 11.97
N TYR A 480 -23.99 1.01 13.08
CA TYR A 480 -24.94 -0.08 13.26
C TYR A 480 -26.39 0.41 13.18
N GLN A 481 -26.73 1.50 13.87
CA GLN A 481 -28.07 2.09 13.78
C GLN A 481 -28.43 2.48 12.35
N TYR A 482 -27.49 3.08 11.61
CA TYR A 482 -27.67 3.40 10.20
C TYR A 482 -27.94 2.14 9.36
N PHE A 483 -27.07 1.13 9.41
CA PHE A 483 -27.22 -0.07 8.58
C PHE A 483 -28.43 -0.92 8.97
N ASN A 484 -28.74 -1.03 10.25
CA ASN A 484 -29.91 -1.77 10.71
C ASN A 484 -31.22 -1.17 10.15
N ASN A 485 -31.25 0.16 9.94
CA ASN A 485 -32.42 0.85 9.40
C ASN A 485 -32.42 0.98 7.88
N ASN A 486 -31.26 1.11 7.24
CA ASN A 486 -31.14 1.48 5.83
C ASN A 486 -30.66 0.35 4.90
N LEU A 487 -30.03 -0.71 5.43
CA LEU A 487 -29.54 -1.81 4.61
C LEU A 487 -30.70 -2.71 4.16
N ASP A 488 -30.64 -3.20 2.92
CA ASP A 488 -31.57 -4.19 2.38
C ASP A 488 -31.67 -5.41 3.32
N LYS A 489 -32.89 -5.77 3.73
CA LYS A 489 -33.14 -6.89 4.66
C LYS A 489 -32.52 -8.20 4.19
N LYS A 490 -32.43 -8.44 2.88
CA LYS A 490 -31.76 -9.63 2.32
C LYS A 490 -30.25 -9.59 2.55
N LEU A 491 -29.63 -8.43 2.43
CA LEU A 491 -28.20 -8.25 2.70
C LEU A 491 -27.89 -8.34 4.19
N LEU A 492 -28.78 -7.83 5.06
CA LEU A 492 -28.63 -8.01 6.51
C LEU A 492 -28.73 -9.49 6.89
N ASN A 493 -29.67 -10.23 6.30
CA ASN A 493 -29.80 -11.68 6.48
C ASN A 493 -28.57 -12.43 5.97
N LEU A 494 -28.03 -12.04 4.80
CA LEU A 494 -26.77 -12.58 4.28
C LEU A 494 -25.60 -12.32 5.24
N ALA A 495 -25.52 -11.12 5.82
CA ALA A 495 -24.51 -10.78 6.82
C ALA A 495 -24.59 -11.71 8.04
N GLN A 496 -25.79 -11.85 8.61
CA GLN A 496 -26.04 -12.65 9.81
C GLN A 496 -25.81 -14.15 9.59
N ASN A 497 -26.24 -14.69 8.45
CA ASN A 497 -26.22 -16.14 8.21
C ASN A 497 -24.94 -16.64 7.54
N LEU A 498 -24.16 -15.76 6.92
CA LEU A 498 -22.94 -16.13 6.21
C LEU A 498 -21.73 -15.33 6.69
N GLU A 499 -21.73 -14.00 6.54
CA GLU A 499 -20.50 -13.22 6.71
C GLU A 499 -20.05 -13.10 8.18
N PHE A 500 -20.96 -12.92 9.14
CA PHE A 500 -20.59 -12.86 10.55
C PHE A 500 -20.10 -14.21 11.09
N PRO A 501 -20.78 -15.36 10.85
CA PRO A 501 -20.24 -16.67 11.22
C PRO A 501 -18.90 -16.96 10.56
N PHE A 502 -18.69 -16.47 9.34
CA PHE A 502 -17.43 -16.66 8.61
C PHE A 502 -16.23 -16.03 9.31
N ILE A 503 -16.41 -15.00 10.15
CA ILE A 503 -15.33 -14.44 10.99
C ILE A 503 -14.65 -15.55 11.83
N LYS A 504 -15.43 -16.47 12.42
CA LYS A 504 -14.90 -17.57 13.25
C LYS A 504 -14.06 -18.55 12.44
N VAL A 505 -14.46 -18.78 11.18
CA VAL A 505 -13.71 -19.63 10.25
C VAL A 505 -12.37 -18.98 9.93
N LEU A 506 -12.35 -17.68 9.64
CA LEU A 506 -11.11 -16.94 9.37
C LEU A 506 -10.19 -16.94 10.59
N LEU A 507 -10.70 -16.62 11.78
CA LEU A 507 -9.92 -16.68 13.02
C LEU A 507 -9.28 -18.05 13.25
N HIS A 508 -10.02 -19.13 12.98
CA HIS A 508 -9.49 -20.48 13.10
C HIS A 508 -8.33 -20.73 12.12
N MET A 509 -8.51 -20.39 10.85
CA MET A 509 -7.47 -20.57 9.82
C MET A 509 -6.23 -19.72 10.11
N GLU A 510 -6.42 -18.45 10.48
CA GLU A 510 -5.32 -17.50 10.76
C GLU A 510 -4.51 -17.90 11.99
N ASN A 511 -5.16 -18.43 13.02
CA ASN A 511 -4.48 -18.87 14.25
C ASN A 511 -3.72 -20.19 14.10
N LEU A 512 -4.17 -21.05 13.18
CA LEU A 512 -3.48 -22.30 12.88
C LEU A 512 -2.30 -22.09 11.93
N GLY A 513 -2.46 -21.30 10.87
CA GLY A 513 -1.46 -21.19 9.80
C GLY A 513 -1.19 -22.52 9.09
N ILE A 514 -0.23 -22.54 8.17
CA ILE A 514 0.19 -23.76 7.45
C ILE A 514 1.66 -24.08 7.72
N LEU A 515 1.99 -25.36 7.97
CA LEU A 515 3.36 -25.78 8.25
C LEU A 515 4.22 -25.76 6.98
N THR A 516 5.48 -25.32 7.13
CA THR A 516 6.47 -25.33 6.06
C THR A 516 7.74 -26.07 6.46
N ASP A 517 8.33 -26.75 5.48
CA ASP A 517 9.66 -27.34 5.61
C ASP A 517 10.73 -26.26 5.39
N SER A 518 11.23 -25.69 6.49
CA SER A 518 12.28 -24.65 6.43
C SER A 518 13.58 -25.14 5.79
N LYS A 519 13.85 -26.45 5.80
CA LYS A 519 15.06 -27.00 5.17
C LYS A 519 14.92 -26.97 3.65
N LYS A 520 13.78 -27.45 3.12
CA LYS A 520 13.48 -27.35 1.68
C LYS A 520 13.43 -25.90 1.20
N LEU A 521 12.82 -25.00 1.95
CA LEU A 521 12.81 -23.57 1.62
C LEU A 521 14.23 -22.99 1.54
N LYS A 522 15.12 -23.37 2.46
CA LYS A 522 16.51 -22.92 2.46
C LYS A 522 17.29 -23.50 1.27
N GLU A 523 17.12 -24.78 0.97
CA GLU A 523 17.72 -25.42 -0.21
C GLU A 523 17.27 -24.76 -1.51
N MET A 524 15.97 -24.48 -1.63
CA MET A 524 15.38 -23.78 -2.76
C MET A 524 15.90 -22.34 -2.89
N SER A 525 16.06 -21.61 -1.78
CA SER A 525 16.66 -20.27 -1.79
C SER A 525 18.09 -20.29 -2.33
N ILE A 526 18.93 -21.22 -1.86
CA ILE A 526 20.31 -21.37 -2.33
C ILE A 526 20.36 -21.74 -3.82
N PHE A 527 19.46 -22.62 -4.26
CA PHE A 527 19.36 -23.02 -5.67
C PHE A 527 18.96 -21.83 -6.56
N LEU A 528 17.92 -21.08 -6.18
CA LEU A 528 17.44 -19.92 -6.93
C LEU A 528 18.51 -18.82 -7.01
N ASP A 529 19.23 -18.55 -5.93
CA ASP A 529 20.34 -17.58 -5.92
C ASP A 529 21.42 -17.95 -6.93
N LYS A 530 21.73 -19.24 -7.07
CA LYS A 530 22.70 -19.73 -8.04
C LYS A 530 22.19 -19.57 -9.47
N GLU A 531 20.98 -20.03 -9.76
CA GLU A 531 20.38 -19.94 -11.11
C GLU A 531 20.20 -18.48 -11.55
N LEU A 532 19.80 -17.58 -10.64
CA LEU A 532 19.68 -16.16 -10.91
C LEU A 532 21.02 -15.52 -11.24
N LYS A 533 22.11 -15.90 -10.55
CA LYS A 533 23.47 -15.45 -10.88
C LYS A 533 23.90 -15.94 -12.26
N ASP A 534 23.64 -17.20 -12.58
CA ASP A 534 24.00 -17.79 -13.88
C ASP A 534 23.21 -17.15 -15.04
N LEU A 535 21.90 -16.92 -14.86
CA LEU A 535 21.08 -16.19 -15.82
C LEU A 535 21.53 -14.74 -15.97
N THR A 536 21.86 -14.06 -14.86
CA THR A 536 22.38 -12.70 -14.87
C THR A 536 23.65 -12.59 -15.71
N ASN A 537 24.60 -13.52 -15.53
CA ASN A 537 25.84 -13.56 -16.31
C ASN A 537 25.57 -13.80 -17.80
N LYS A 538 24.67 -14.75 -18.14
CA LYS A 538 24.27 -15.01 -19.53
C LYS A 538 23.56 -13.81 -20.17
N ILE A 539 22.74 -13.10 -19.41
CA ILE A 539 22.07 -11.88 -19.89
C ILE A 539 23.10 -10.78 -20.15
N TYR A 540 24.08 -10.58 -19.26
CA TYR A 540 25.15 -9.61 -19.47
C TYR A 540 26.03 -9.94 -20.67
N GLU A 541 26.36 -11.21 -20.89
CA GLU A 541 27.09 -11.67 -22.07
C GLU A 541 26.30 -11.36 -23.35
N LEU A 542 25.02 -11.75 -23.41
CA LEU A 542 24.16 -11.51 -24.58
C LEU A 542 23.81 -10.03 -24.81
N SER A 543 23.94 -9.18 -23.79
CA SER A 543 23.66 -7.72 -23.88
C SER A 543 24.93 -6.88 -24.03
N GLU A 544 26.10 -7.51 -23.92
CA GLU A 544 27.42 -6.88 -23.92
C GLU A 544 27.54 -5.72 -22.90
N GLU A 545 26.78 -5.79 -21.79
CA GLU A 545 26.75 -4.75 -20.77
C GLU A 545 26.20 -5.26 -19.45
N LYS A 546 26.65 -4.65 -18.36
CA LYS A 546 26.08 -4.85 -17.03
C LYS A 546 25.08 -3.74 -16.71
N PHE A 547 23.88 -4.12 -16.32
CA PHE A 547 22.80 -3.21 -15.96
C PHE A 547 21.87 -3.89 -14.94
N ASN A 548 21.00 -3.12 -14.29
CA ASN A 548 20.00 -3.68 -13.40
C ASN A 548 18.85 -4.29 -14.22
N ILE A 549 18.82 -5.62 -14.31
CA ILE A 549 17.81 -6.40 -15.04
C ILE A 549 16.38 -6.15 -14.50
N ASN A 550 16.26 -5.84 -13.21
CA ASN A 550 14.98 -5.55 -12.56
C ASN A 550 14.50 -4.10 -12.76
N SER A 551 15.30 -3.24 -13.39
CA SER A 551 14.89 -1.87 -13.73
C SER A 551 14.28 -1.83 -15.13
N PRO A 552 12.94 -1.65 -15.28
CA PRO A 552 12.30 -1.63 -16.60
C PRO A 552 12.87 -0.55 -17.51
N LYS A 553 13.35 0.57 -16.93
CA LYS A 553 13.96 1.67 -17.65
C LYS A 553 15.32 1.28 -18.25
N GLN A 554 16.21 0.68 -17.45
CA GLN A 554 17.52 0.23 -17.95
C GLN A 554 17.37 -0.91 -18.94
N LEU A 555 16.51 -1.89 -18.63
CA LEU A 555 16.22 -2.99 -19.54
C LEU A 555 15.62 -2.49 -20.87
N GLY A 556 14.74 -1.50 -20.83
CA GLY A 556 14.18 -0.90 -22.04
C GLY A 556 15.23 -0.27 -22.95
N ILE A 557 16.21 0.46 -22.39
CA ILE A 557 17.31 1.04 -23.15
C ILE A 557 18.14 -0.07 -23.81
N ILE A 558 18.50 -1.12 -23.07
CA ILE A 558 19.27 -2.24 -23.61
C ILE A 558 18.53 -2.94 -24.75
N LEU A 559 17.25 -3.27 -24.56
CA LEU A 559 16.49 -4.01 -25.57
C LEU A 559 16.21 -3.19 -26.84
N PHE A 560 15.79 -1.93 -26.69
CA PHE A 560 15.23 -1.17 -27.81
C PHE A 560 16.21 -0.17 -28.43
N GLU A 561 17.21 0.32 -27.68
CA GLU A 561 18.18 1.27 -28.20
C GLU A 561 19.50 0.58 -28.54
N LYS A 562 20.00 -0.30 -27.67
CA LYS A 562 21.29 -0.97 -27.89
C LYS A 562 21.18 -2.20 -28.79
N LEU A 563 20.31 -3.14 -28.44
CA LEU A 563 20.05 -4.35 -29.25
C LEU A 563 19.12 -4.07 -30.44
N ASN A 564 18.58 -2.85 -30.53
CA ASN A 564 17.74 -2.37 -31.63
C ASN A 564 16.55 -3.30 -31.95
N LEU A 565 15.95 -3.91 -30.93
CA LEU A 565 14.78 -4.78 -31.10
C LEU A 565 13.52 -3.96 -31.43
N PRO A 566 12.55 -4.52 -32.16
CA PRO A 566 11.37 -3.77 -32.57
C PRO A 566 10.52 -3.31 -31.38
N SER A 567 10.47 -2.00 -31.11
CA SER A 567 9.66 -1.45 -30.02
C SER A 567 8.19 -1.29 -30.44
N LYS A 568 7.27 -1.98 -29.76
CA LYS A 568 5.82 -1.90 -30.06
C LYS A 568 5.06 -0.85 -29.23
N LYS A 569 5.65 -0.28 -28.17
CA LYS A 569 4.97 0.68 -27.28
C LYS A 569 5.94 1.47 -26.39
N LYS A 570 5.98 2.81 -26.55
CA LYS A 570 6.45 3.73 -25.50
C LYS A 570 5.27 4.10 -24.59
N THR A 571 5.44 3.95 -23.29
CA THR A 571 4.52 4.44 -22.26
C THR A 571 5.00 5.79 -21.73
N LYS A 572 4.19 6.48 -20.92
CA LYS A 572 4.59 7.75 -20.27
C LYS A 572 5.87 7.64 -19.43
N THR A 573 6.24 6.43 -19.00
CA THR A 573 7.40 6.13 -18.14
C THR A 573 8.59 5.51 -18.89
N GLY A 574 8.52 5.36 -20.22
CA GLY A 574 9.56 4.73 -21.05
C GLY A 574 9.05 3.54 -21.85
N TYR A 575 9.95 2.72 -22.40
CA TYR A 575 9.56 1.48 -23.09
C TYR A 575 8.92 0.49 -22.11
N SER A 576 7.79 -0.11 -22.49
CA SER A 576 7.25 -1.24 -21.72
C SER A 576 8.13 -2.46 -21.97
N THR A 577 8.52 -3.11 -20.88
CA THR A 577 9.23 -4.39 -20.93
C THR A 577 8.38 -5.49 -20.31
N ASP A 578 7.05 -5.35 -20.29
CA ASP A 578 6.16 -6.34 -19.65
C ASP A 578 6.21 -7.69 -20.37
N GLU A 579 5.73 -8.74 -19.70
CA GLU A 579 5.78 -10.12 -20.20
C GLU A 579 5.17 -10.26 -21.61
N SER A 580 4.05 -9.57 -21.89
CA SER A 580 3.43 -9.60 -23.23
C SER A 580 4.30 -8.97 -24.31
N VAL A 581 5.07 -7.93 -23.99
CA VAL A 581 6.01 -7.30 -24.92
C VAL A 581 7.19 -8.22 -25.16
N LEU A 582 7.78 -8.78 -24.10
CA LEU A 582 8.89 -9.72 -24.20
C LEU A 582 8.49 -10.98 -24.99
N ASN A 583 7.32 -11.55 -24.74
CA ASN A 583 6.82 -12.70 -25.50
C ASN A 583 6.70 -12.42 -26.99
N SER A 584 6.31 -11.19 -27.36
CA SER A 584 6.24 -10.78 -28.77
C SER A 584 7.61 -10.64 -29.46
N LEU A 585 8.69 -10.65 -28.68
CA LEU A 585 10.09 -10.51 -29.12
C LEU A 585 10.90 -11.81 -28.96
N LEU A 586 10.26 -12.93 -28.55
CA LEU A 586 10.95 -14.20 -28.28
C LEU A 586 11.83 -14.68 -29.44
N ASN A 587 11.39 -14.44 -30.68
CA ASN A 587 12.10 -14.86 -31.88
C ASN A 587 13.12 -13.82 -32.38
N GLU A 588 13.14 -12.62 -31.80
CA GLU A 588 14.02 -11.52 -32.25
C GLU A 588 15.43 -11.63 -31.64
N HIS A 589 15.54 -12.08 -30.39
CA HIS A 589 16.85 -12.20 -29.73
C HIS A 589 16.87 -13.25 -28.60
N LYS A 590 17.98 -13.99 -28.49
CA LYS A 590 18.18 -15.05 -27.48
C LYS A 590 18.07 -14.54 -26.03
N VAL A 591 18.41 -13.27 -25.79
CA VAL A 591 18.32 -12.63 -24.46
C VAL A 591 16.88 -12.61 -23.93
N ILE A 592 15.89 -12.55 -24.80
CA ILE A 592 14.48 -12.40 -24.41
C ILE A 592 14.01 -13.61 -23.62
N LYS A 593 14.33 -14.82 -24.10
CA LYS A 593 14.02 -16.05 -23.36
C LYS A 593 14.68 -16.07 -21.99
N LYS A 594 15.96 -15.68 -21.90
CA LYS A 594 16.70 -15.62 -20.63
C LYS A 594 16.14 -14.58 -19.66
N LEU A 595 15.63 -13.46 -20.16
CA LEU A 595 14.96 -12.44 -19.35
C LEU A 595 13.62 -12.92 -18.79
N LEU A 596 12.84 -13.67 -19.58
CA LEU A 596 11.60 -14.29 -19.13
C LEU A 596 11.90 -15.33 -18.04
N ASP A 597 12.86 -16.23 -18.27
CA ASP A 597 13.33 -17.21 -17.28
C ASP A 597 13.78 -16.49 -15.98
N TYR A 598 14.60 -15.44 -16.11
CA TYR A 598 15.10 -14.66 -14.96
C TYR A 598 13.97 -14.03 -14.16
N ARG A 599 12.97 -13.43 -14.81
CA ARG A 599 11.83 -12.80 -14.12
C ARG A 599 10.95 -13.79 -13.40
N GLU A 600 10.72 -14.96 -13.99
CA GLU A 600 9.97 -16.05 -13.34
C GLU A 600 10.68 -16.47 -12.05
N LEU A 601 11.99 -16.78 -12.12
CA LEU A 601 12.78 -17.20 -10.97
C LEU A 601 12.98 -16.08 -9.94
N TYR A 602 13.18 -14.84 -10.36
CA TYR A 602 13.39 -13.69 -9.48
C TYR A 602 12.12 -13.40 -8.68
N LYS A 603 10.94 -13.45 -9.35
CA LYS A 603 9.66 -13.35 -8.66
C LYS A 603 9.48 -14.50 -7.68
N LEU A 604 9.86 -15.73 -8.07
CA LEU A 604 9.78 -16.89 -7.18
C LEU A 604 10.61 -16.71 -5.91
N SER A 605 11.86 -16.24 -6.05
CA SER A 605 12.77 -15.97 -4.92
C SER A 605 12.25 -14.84 -4.03
N SER A 606 12.13 -13.63 -4.59
CA SER A 606 11.89 -12.40 -3.83
C SER A 606 10.46 -12.28 -3.28
N THR A 607 9.46 -12.83 -4.00
CA THR A 607 8.05 -12.70 -3.60
C THR A 607 7.59 -13.85 -2.72
N TYR A 608 8.18 -15.04 -2.85
CA TYR A 608 7.71 -16.24 -2.16
C TYR A 608 8.77 -16.90 -1.29
N VAL A 609 9.88 -17.41 -1.87
CA VAL A 609 10.83 -18.24 -1.11
C VAL A 609 11.48 -17.50 0.04
N GLU A 610 12.06 -16.31 -0.21
CA GLU A 610 12.75 -15.53 0.82
C GLU A 610 11.79 -15.08 1.94
N PRO A 611 10.60 -14.49 1.66
CA PRO A 611 9.64 -14.17 2.71
C PRO A 611 9.13 -15.39 3.48
N LEU A 612 8.79 -16.49 2.80
CA LEU A 612 8.29 -17.71 3.47
C LEU A 612 9.35 -18.32 4.38
N LEU A 613 10.62 -18.36 3.94
CA LEU A 613 11.73 -18.82 4.78
C LEU A 613 11.88 -17.93 6.01
N LYS A 614 11.81 -16.60 5.85
CA LYS A 614 11.87 -15.65 6.96
C LYS A 614 10.77 -15.91 7.99
N TYR A 615 9.51 -16.01 7.55
CA TYR A 615 8.36 -16.27 8.43
C TYR A 615 8.46 -17.64 9.13
N SER A 616 8.87 -18.67 8.39
CA SER A 616 9.08 -20.02 8.94
C SER A 616 10.13 -20.02 10.07
N LEU A 617 11.23 -19.30 9.88
CA LEU A 617 12.28 -19.16 10.89
C LEU A 617 11.86 -18.26 12.07
N GLU A 618 11.04 -17.24 11.83
CA GLU A 618 10.44 -16.41 12.88
C GLU A 618 9.54 -17.22 13.82
N ASP A 619 8.63 -18.03 13.28
CA ASP A 619 7.77 -18.91 14.10
C ASP A 619 8.61 -19.89 14.94
N LYS A 620 9.64 -20.51 14.34
CA LYS A 620 10.57 -21.40 15.09
C LYS A 620 11.31 -20.69 16.21
N ARG A 621 11.77 -19.45 16.00
CA ARG A 621 12.42 -18.64 17.06
C ARG A 621 11.47 -18.33 18.21
N ASN A 622 10.17 -18.25 17.93
CA ASN A 622 9.12 -18.02 18.92
C ASN A 622 8.56 -19.33 19.54
N GLY A 623 9.24 -20.47 19.32
CA GLY A 623 8.85 -21.77 19.88
C GLY A 623 7.82 -22.55 19.06
N GLY A 624 7.48 -22.08 17.86
CA GLY A 624 6.60 -22.77 16.92
C GLY A 624 7.29 -23.83 16.05
N GLU A 625 6.53 -24.48 15.17
CA GLU A 625 7.00 -25.58 14.31
C GLU A 625 7.55 -25.09 12.95
N GLY A 626 7.43 -23.79 12.64
CA GLY A 626 7.73 -23.22 11.33
C GLY A 626 6.49 -23.01 10.47
N ARG A 627 5.39 -22.60 11.10
CA ARG A 627 4.12 -22.32 10.42
C ARG A 627 4.07 -20.90 9.88
N ILE A 628 3.33 -20.74 8.78
CA ILE A 628 3.09 -19.47 8.12
C ILE A 628 1.64 -19.06 8.39
N TYR A 629 1.48 -17.88 8.98
CA TYR A 629 0.18 -17.32 9.33
C TYR A 629 -0.12 -16.19 8.36
N THR A 630 -1.10 -16.41 7.47
CA THR A 630 -1.57 -15.38 6.54
C THR A 630 -2.77 -14.65 7.16
N GLN A 631 -3.00 -13.40 6.74
CA GLN A 631 -4.20 -12.65 7.11
C GLN A 631 -5.17 -12.62 5.93
N PHE A 632 -6.36 -13.17 6.13
CA PHE A 632 -7.46 -13.14 5.17
C PHE A 632 -8.25 -11.84 5.28
N LEU A 633 -8.57 -11.25 4.14
CA LEU A 633 -9.39 -10.05 4.02
C LEU A 633 -10.77 -10.43 3.49
N GLN A 634 -11.77 -10.36 4.36
CA GLN A 634 -13.15 -10.70 4.02
C GLN A 634 -13.81 -9.66 3.11
N THR A 635 -13.54 -8.37 3.35
CA THR A 635 -14.07 -7.24 2.58
C THR A 635 -13.06 -6.72 1.55
N GLY A 636 -12.07 -7.54 1.16
CA GLY A 636 -10.96 -7.12 0.32
C GLY A 636 -11.25 -7.12 -1.19
N THR A 637 -12.32 -7.77 -1.65
CA THR A 637 -12.66 -7.86 -3.08
C THR A 637 -14.12 -7.49 -3.32
N SER A 638 -14.42 -6.88 -4.48
CA SER A 638 -15.80 -6.51 -4.82
C SER A 638 -16.69 -7.70 -5.20
N THR A 639 -16.09 -8.85 -5.53
CA THR A 639 -16.82 -10.06 -5.92
C THR A 639 -17.20 -10.94 -4.72
N GLY A 640 -16.67 -10.66 -3.52
CA GLY A 640 -16.91 -11.50 -2.35
C GLY A 640 -15.91 -12.62 -2.15
N ARG A 641 -14.93 -12.79 -3.05
CA ARG A 641 -13.81 -13.72 -2.85
C ARG A 641 -12.94 -13.26 -1.67
N LEU A 642 -12.39 -14.24 -0.96
CA LEU A 642 -11.32 -13.98 -0.02
C LEU A 642 -10.06 -13.52 -0.75
N SER A 643 -9.31 -12.64 -0.11
CA SER A 643 -7.92 -12.36 -0.45
C SER A 643 -7.05 -12.53 0.78
N SER A 644 -5.73 -12.62 0.58
CA SER A 644 -4.78 -12.87 1.67
C SER A 644 -3.59 -11.90 1.60
N LYS A 645 -3.04 -11.53 2.74
CA LYS A 645 -1.85 -10.67 2.87
C LYS A 645 -0.92 -11.18 3.98
N ASN A 646 0.33 -10.75 3.93
CA ASN A 646 1.34 -10.98 4.97
C ASN A 646 1.56 -12.46 5.39
N PRO A 647 1.93 -13.40 4.49
CA PRO A 647 2.11 -13.26 3.04
C PRO A 647 0.83 -13.58 2.25
N ASN A 648 0.80 -13.24 0.95
CA ASN A 648 -0.34 -13.55 0.09
C ASN A 648 -0.25 -14.99 -0.46
N LEU A 649 -0.85 -15.95 0.25
CA LEU A 649 -0.84 -17.37 -0.11
C LEU A 649 -1.78 -17.72 -1.27
N GLN A 650 -2.78 -16.88 -1.59
CA GLN A 650 -3.63 -17.05 -2.76
C GLN A 650 -2.86 -16.97 -4.09
N ASN A 651 -1.70 -16.29 -4.09
CA ASN A 651 -0.91 -16.06 -5.30
C ASN A 651 0.27 -17.03 -5.46
N ILE A 652 0.36 -18.12 -4.68
CA ILE A 652 1.41 -19.12 -4.84
C ILE A 652 1.31 -19.75 -6.25
N PRO A 653 2.37 -19.74 -7.07
CA PRO A 653 2.32 -20.22 -8.45
C PRO A 653 1.71 -21.62 -8.57
N ALA A 654 0.80 -21.78 -9.53
CA ALA A 654 0.15 -23.07 -9.84
C ALA A 654 0.72 -23.76 -11.07
N ARG A 655 1.52 -23.04 -11.86
CA ARG A 655 2.14 -23.44 -13.11
C ARG A 655 3.52 -22.81 -13.18
N GLY A 656 4.42 -23.39 -13.96
CA GLY A 656 5.83 -23.00 -14.04
C GLY A 656 6.73 -24.15 -13.63
N ILE A 657 8.02 -24.04 -13.93
CA ILE A 657 8.98 -25.13 -13.77
C ILE A 657 9.12 -25.54 -12.29
N LEU A 658 9.13 -24.55 -11.40
CA LEU A 658 9.32 -24.74 -9.95
C LEU A 658 8.04 -24.53 -9.12
N ALA A 659 6.88 -24.52 -9.79
CA ALA A 659 5.60 -24.31 -9.12
C ALA A 659 5.22 -25.47 -8.19
N LYS A 660 5.64 -26.69 -8.54
CA LYS A 660 5.47 -27.85 -7.67
C LYS A 660 6.42 -27.77 -6.47
N ASP A 661 7.69 -27.45 -6.70
CA ASP A 661 8.73 -27.40 -5.66
C ASP A 661 8.40 -26.41 -4.53
N ILE A 662 7.91 -25.21 -4.87
CA ILE A 662 7.46 -24.24 -3.85
C ILE A 662 6.27 -24.76 -3.05
N ARG A 663 5.33 -25.48 -3.68
CA ARG A 663 4.18 -26.08 -3.00
C ARG A 663 4.58 -27.28 -2.14
N ASP A 664 5.60 -28.02 -2.55
CA ASP A 664 6.19 -29.14 -1.79
C ASP A 664 6.90 -28.69 -0.50
N CYS A 665 7.16 -27.39 -0.36
CA CYS A 665 7.62 -26.80 0.89
C CYS A 665 6.50 -26.68 1.94
N PHE A 666 5.23 -26.71 1.55
CA PHE A 666 4.09 -26.73 2.47
C PHE A 666 3.73 -28.18 2.77
N VAL A 667 3.77 -28.55 4.05
CA VAL A 667 3.69 -29.96 4.49
C VAL A 667 2.68 -30.12 5.61
N ALA A 668 2.16 -31.33 5.78
CA ALA A 668 1.41 -31.69 6.96
C ALA A 668 2.35 -31.95 8.16
N LYS A 669 1.82 -31.73 9.36
CA LYS A 669 2.45 -32.18 10.60
C LYS A 669 2.60 -33.71 10.63
N SER A 670 3.60 -34.21 11.36
CA SER A 670 3.78 -35.64 11.59
C SER A 670 2.52 -36.30 12.19
N GLY A 671 2.10 -37.44 11.65
CA GLY A 671 0.85 -38.12 11.99
C GLY A 671 -0.43 -37.52 11.37
N PHE A 672 -0.27 -36.48 10.54
CA PHE A 672 -1.33 -35.83 9.78
C PHE A 672 -1.03 -35.89 8.28
N SER A 673 -2.06 -35.68 7.47
CA SER A 673 -1.97 -35.46 6.03
C SER A 673 -2.76 -34.21 5.63
N LEU A 674 -2.39 -33.63 4.50
CA LEU A 674 -3.19 -32.60 3.87
C LEU A 674 -4.32 -33.26 3.07
N ILE A 675 -5.52 -32.69 3.19
CA ILE A 675 -6.66 -33.03 2.32
C ILE A 675 -6.98 -31.80 1.49
N SER A 676 -7.08 -31.96 0.17
CA SER A 676 -7.58 -30.94 -0.74
C SER A 676 -8.98 -31.32 -1.23
N LEU A 677 -9.92 -30.39 -1.08
CA LEU A 677 -11.25 -30.46 -1.68
C LEU A 677 -11.43 -29.30 -2.66
N ASP A 678 -11.50 -29.60 -3.95
CA ASP A 678 -11.61 -28.59 -5.02
C ASP A 678 -12.92 -28.73 -5.78
N TYR A 679 -13.68 -27.64 -5.92
CA TYR A 679 -14.91 -27.68 -6.71
C TYR A 679 -14.61 -27.84 -8.20
N SER A 680 -15.13 -28.93 -8.77
CA SER A 680 -14.97 -29.24 -10.19
C SER A 680 -15.83 -28.32 -11.05
N GLN A 681 -15.18 -27.32 -11.66
CA GLN A 681 -15.76 -26.39 -12.65
C GLN A 681 -17.01 -25.64 -12.14
N ILE A 682 -16.99 -25.15 -10.90
CA ILE A 682 -18.15 -24.49 -10.27
C ILE A 682 -18.71 -23.33 -11.11
N GLU A 683 -17.86 -22.54 -11.75
CA GLU A 683 -18.29 -21.41 -12.59
C GLU A 683 -19.08 -21.87 -13.84
N LEU A 684 -18.71 -23.02 -14.45
CA LEU A 684 -19.45 -23.60 -15.57
C LEU A 684 -20.76 -24.25 -15.12
N ARG A 685 -20.80 -24.80 -13.90
CA ARG A 685 -22.05 -25.30 -13.30
C ARG A 685 -23.03 -24.16 -12.99
N LEU A 686 -22.51 -23.02 -12.52
CA LEU A 686 -23.28 -21.79 -12.34
C LEU A 686 -23.77 -21.23 -13.67
N LEU A 687 -22.95 -21.30 -14.74
CA LEU A 687 -23.40 -20.98 -16.09
C LEU A 687 -24.61 -21.83 -16.49
N ALA A 688 -24.52 -23.16 -16.33
CA ALA A 688 -25.62 -24.08 -16.62
C ALA A 688 -26.87 -23.76 -15.81
N HIS A 689 -26.71 -23.49 -14.50
CA HIS A 689 -27.81 -23.15 -13.61
C HIS A 689 -28.53 -21.88 -14.05
N PHE A 690 -27.80 -20.80 -14.34
CA PHE A 690 -28.41 -19.51 -14.67
C PHE A 690 -28.90 -19.41 -16.12
N SER A 691 -28.14 -19.92 -17.09
CA SER A 691 -28.55 -19.90 -18.50
C SER A 691 -29.64 -20.92 -18.81
N LYS A 692 -29.77 -21.95 -17.97
CA LYS A 692 -30.66 -23.10 -18.16
C LYS A 692 -30.49 -23.75 -19.54
N ASP A 693 -29.28 -23.72 -20.08
CA ASP A 693 -28.98 -24.30 -21.40
C ASP A 693 -29.21 -25.82 -21.38
N PRO A 694 -30.11 -26.38 -22.21
CA PRO A 694 -30.46 -27.80 -22.14
C PRO A 694 -29.28 -28.74 -22.38
N SER A 695 -28.39 -28.40 -23.32
CA SER A 695 -27.21 -29.20 -23.63
C SER A 695 -26.24 -29.22 -22.47
N LEU A 696 -26.02 -28.07 -21.83
CA LEU A 696 -25.12 -27.93 -20.70
C LEU A 696 -25.65 -28.60 -19.43
N LEU A 697 -26.96 -28.45 -19.14
CA LEU A 697 -27.63 -29.12 -18.04
C LEU A 697 -27.53 -30.64 -18.18
N LYS A 698 -27.85 -31.16 -19.36
CA LYS A 698 -27.74 -32.60 -19.66
C LYS A 698 -26.32 -33.11 -19.45
N ALA A 699 -25.33 -32.44 -20.04
CA ALA A 699 -23.93 -32.85 -19.94
C ALA A 699 -23.46 -32.98 -18.47
N PHE A 700 -23.80 -32.01 -17.62
CA PHE A 700 -23.43 -32.09 -16.20
C PHE A 700 -24.19 -33.16 -15.41
N ASN A 701 -25.48 -33.37 -15.70
CA ASN A 701 -26.29 -34.39 -15.04
C ASN A 701 -25.88 -35.82 -15.45
N ASP A 702 -25.44 -36.00 -16.70
CA ASP A 702 -24.93 -37.26 -17.22
C ASP A 702 -23.46 -37.53 -16.80
N GLY A 703 -22.83 -36.62 -16.05
CA GLY A 703 -21.44 -36.75 -15.58
C GLY A 703 -20.39 -36.60 -16.68
N GLU A 704 -20.73 -35.96 -17.80
CA GLU A 704 -19.83 -35.79 -18.93
C GLU A 704 -18.76 -34.70 -18.68
N ASP A 705 -17.59 -34.86 -19.31
CA ASP A 705 -16.60 -33.79 -19.36
C ASP A 705 -17.04 -32.68 -20.33
N ILE A 706 -17.38 -31.53 -19.76
CA ILE A 706 -17.87 -30.39 -20.54
C ILE A 706 -16.86 -29.90 -21.58
N HIS A 707 -15.55 -29.97 -21.31
CA HIS A 707 -14.55 -29.54 -22.27
C HIS A 707 -14.49 -30.49 -23.47
N THR A 708 -14.63 -31.80 -23.23
CA THR A 708 -14.74 -32.81 -24.29
C THR A 708 -16.03 -32.59 -25.10
N ARG A 709 -17.16 -32.36 -24.43
CA ARG A 709 -18.44 -32.07 -25.10
C ARG A 709 -18.35 -30.82 -25.97
N THR A 710 -17.76 -29.74 -25.47
CA THR A 710 -17.51 -28.52 -26.25
C THR A 710 -16.58 -28.78 -27.43
N ALA A 711 -15.52 -29.57 -27.25
CA ALA A 711 -14.60 -29.92 -28.34
C ALA A 711 -15.32 -30.69 -29.46
N ILE A 712 -16.13 -31.69 -29.12
CA ILE A 712 -16.95 -32.42 -30.10
C ILE A 712 -17.90 -31.48 -30.84
N SER A 713 -18.56 -30.56 -30.13
CA SER A 713 -19.48 -29.61 -30.76
C SER A 713 -18.80 -28.62 -31.72
N ILE A 714 -17.57 -28.18 -31.43
CA ILE A 714 -16.86 -27.21 -32.26
C ILE A 714 -16.08 -27.90 -33.39
N PHE A 715 -15.42 -29.02 -33.10
CA PHE A 715 -14.43 -29.67 -33.97
C PHE A 715 -14.86 -31.03 -34.51
N GLY A 716 -15.99 -31.59 -34.06
CA GLY A 716 -16.47 -32.94 -34.40
C GLY A 716 -15.77 -34.08 -33.67
N ASN A 717 -14.68 -33.82 -32.94
CA ASN A 717 -13.97 -34.79 -32.12
C ASN A 717 -13.28 -34.11 -30.92
N SER A 718 -12.70 -34.90 -30.00
CA SER A 718 -12.05 -34.38 -28.79
C SER A 718 -10.72 -35.10 -28.51
N ASP A 719 -9.71 -34.81 -29.31
CA ASP A 719 -8.32 -35.11 -28.93
C ASP A 719 -7.83 -34.16 -27.82
N LYS A 720 -6.63 -34.43 -27.29
CA LYS A 720 -6.06 -33.70 -26.15
C LYS A 720 -5.91 -32.20 -26.43
N ASP A 721 -5.51 -31.84 -27.64
CA ASP A 721 -5.25 -30.46 -28.04
C ASP A 721 -6.57 -29.70 -28.22
N LYS A 722 -7.55 -30.30 -28.91
CA LYS A 722 -8.88 -29.73 -29.09
C LYS A 722 -9.63 -29.58 -27.78
N ARG A 723 -9.49 -30.53 -26.85
CA ARG A 723 -10.02 -30.41 -25.49
C ARG A 723 -9.40 -29.21 -24.75
N ALA A 724 -8.08 -29.00 -24.90
CA ALA A 724 -7.41 -27.84 -24.32
C ALA A 724 -7.92 -26.51 -24.91
N ILE A 725 -8.12 -26.45 -26.23
CA ILE A 725 -8.72 -25.28 -26.91
C ILE A 725 -10.15 -25.04 -26.41
N ALA A 726 -10.97 -26.08 -26.34
CA ALA A 726 -12.34 -25.99 -25.85
C ALA A 726 -12.42 -25.55 -24.37
N LYS A 727 -11.43 -25.94 -23.56
CA LYS A 727 -11.27 -25.43 -22.20
C LYS A 727 -11.03 -23.91 -22.19
N SER A 728 -10.07 -23.42 -22.99
CA SER A 728 -9.81 -21.98 -23.12
C SER A 728 -11.04 -21.22 -23.62
N ILE A 729 -11.81 -21.78 -24.56
CA ILE A 729 -13.06 -21.19 -25.06
C ILE A 729 -14.10 -21.11 -23.94
N ASN A 730 -14.36 -22.20 -23.21
CA ASN A 730 -15.34 -22.22 -22.12
C ASN A 730 -15.05 -21.14 -21.08
N PHE A 731 -13.82 -21.08 -20.56
CA PHE A 731 -13.44 -20.07 -19.58
C PHE A 731 -13.39 -18.66 -20.18
N GLY A 732 -12.90 -18.52 -21.42
CA GLY A 732 -12.83 -17.22 -22.08
C GLY A 732 -14.19 -16.60 -22.35
N LEU A 733 -15.14 -17.39 -22.87
CA LEU A 733 -16.45 -16.91 -23.27
C LEU A 733 -17.36 -16.54 -22.10
N ILE A 734 -17.27 -17.27 -20.97
CA ILE A 734 -17.93 -16.85 -19.72
C ILE A 734 -17.58 -15.41 -19.37
N TYR A 735 -16.34 -14.98 -19.64
CA TYR A 735 -15.85 -13.64 -19.32
C TYR A 735 -15.92 -12.64 -20.48
N GLY A 736 -16.71 -12.93 -21.50
CA GLY A 736 -16.92 -12.02 -22.64
C GLY A 736 -15.69 -11.85 -23.52
N MET A 737 -14.84 -12.87 -23.63
CA MET A 737 -13.72 -12.88 -24.56
C MET A 737 -14.21 -12.81 -26.01
N GLY A 738 -13.85 -11.74 -26.72
CA GLY A 738 -14.13 -11.60 -28.16
C GLY A 738 -13.10 -12.31 -29.04
N ALA A 739 -13.42 -12.44 -30.34
CA ALA A 739 -12.59 -13.13 -31.33
C ALA A 739 -11.12 -12.67 -31.37
N ASN A 740 -10.85 -11.37 -31.16
CA ASN A 740 -9.48 -10.85 -31.15
C ASN A 740 -8.63 -11.43 -30.01
N LYS A 741 -9.20 -11.51 -28.80
CA LYS A 741 -8.47 -12.01 -27.63
C LYS A 741 -8.30 -13.53 -27.74
N LEU A 742 -9.34 -14.23 -28.19
CA LEU A 742 -9.28 -15.68 -28.41
C LEU A 742 -8.23 -16.04 -29.49
N SER A 743 -8.18 -15.28 -30.59
CA SER A 743 -7.19 -15.44 -31.65
C SER A 743 -5.75 -15.31 -31.11
N ASN A 744 -5.48 -14.29 -30.29
CA ASN A 744 -4.18 -14.10 -29.68
C ASN A 744 -3.81 -15.20 -28.68
N GLU A 745 -4.78 -15.69 -27.90
CA GLU A 745 -4.55 -16.70 -26.86
C GLU A 745 -4.29 -18.09 -27.44
N LEU A 746 -4.96 -18.41 -28.56
CA LEU A 746 -4.81 -19.69 -29.25
C LEU A 746 -3.76 -19.65 -30.38
N GLY A 747 -3.27 -18.48 -30.76
CA GLY A 747 -2.35 -18.32 -31.90
C GLY A 747 -2.98 -18.64 -33.26
N ILE A 748 -4.30 -18.44 -33.41
CA ILE A 748 -5.07 -18.72 -34.63
C ILE A 748 -5.52 -17.43 -35.32
N SER A 749 -6.03 -17.52 -36.55
CA SER A 749 -6.57 -16.35 -37.24
C SER A 749 -7.82 -15.80 -36.56
N ARG A 750 -8.08 -14.49 -36.71
CA ARG A 750 -9.31 -13.85 -36.22
C ARG A 750 -10.57 -14.49 -36.80
N SER A 751 -10.51 -14.96 -38.05
CA SER A 751 -11.62 -15.61 -38.74
C SER A 751 -11.96 -16.95 -38.11
N GLU A 752 -10.95 -17.79 -37.85
CA GLU A 752 -11.13 -19.08 -37.15
C GLU A 752 -11.65 -18.88 -35.73
N ALA A 753 -11.10 -17.91 -34.98
CA ALA A 753 -11.59 -17.59 -33.65
C ALA A 753 -13.07 -17.19 -33.66
N LYS A 754 -13.52 -16.45 -34.69
CA LYS A 754 -14.94 -16.08 -34.85
C LYS A 754 -15.81 -17.31 -35.14
N ASP A 755 -15.38 -18.20 -36.03
CA ASP A 755 -16.08 -19.46 -36.34
C ASP A 755 -16.23 -20.33 -35.08
N TYR A 756 -15.18 -20.47 -34.27
CA TYR A 756 -15.25 -21.24 -33.02
C TYR A 756 -16.28 -20.68 -32.04
N ILE A 757 -16.36 -19.36 -31.90
CA ILE A 757 -17.35 -18.69 -31.04
C ILE A 757 -18.76 -18.91 -31.58
N GLU A 758 -18.96 -18.82 -32.90
CA GLU A 758 -20.27 -19.05 -33.53
C GLU A 758 -20.75 -20.49 -33.35
N ARG A 759 -19.87 -21.48 -33.55
CA ARG A 759 -20.18 -22.90 -33.30
C ARG A 759 -20.49 -23.17 -31.83
N TYR A 760 -19.77 -22.54 -30.91
CA TYR A 760 -20.06 -22.64 -29.48
C TYR A 760 -21.49 -22.19 -29.15
N PHE A 761 -21.89 -20.98 -29.57
CA PHE A 761 -23.23 -20.48 -29.30
C PHE A 761 -24.33 -21.22 -30.08
N LYS A 762 -23.99 -21.88 -31.19
CA LYS A 762 -24.94 -22.78 -31.88
C LYS A 762 -25.17 -24.08 -31.09
N ALA A 763 -24.14 -24.57 -30.39
CA ALA A 763 -24.24 -25.77 -29.56
C ALA A 763 -24.92 -25.50 -28.20
N PHE A 764 -24.72 -24.28 -27.67
CA PHE A 764 -25.24 -23.83 -26.37
C PHE A 764 -26.07 -22.56 -26.56
N VAL A 765 -27.31 -22.77 -27.01
CA VAL A 765 -28.16 -21.73 -27.63
C VAL A 765 -28.55 -20.64 -26.64
N THR A 766 -28.81 -20.96 -25.37
CA THR A 766 -29.31 -19.96 -24.40
C THR A 766 -28.21 -19.11 -23.78
N ILE A 767 -26.95 -19.53 -23.90
CA ILE A 767 -25.82 -18.85 -23.22
C ILE A 767 -25.65 -17.42 -23.74
N LYS A 768 -25.71 -17.21 -25.06
CA LYS A 768 -25.47 -15.90 -25.65
C LYS A 768 -26.48 -14.87 -25.16
N GLU A 769 -27.77 -15.21 -25.24
CA GLU A 769 -28.87 -14.35 -24.82
C GLU A 769 -28.81 -14.08 -23.31
N PHE A 770 -28.45 -15.11 -22.53
CA PHE A 770 -28.28 -14.95 -21.09
C PHE A 770 -27.15 -13.97 -20.73
N LEU A 771 -25.96 -14.10 -21.34
CA LEU A 771 -24.83 -13.20 -21.07
C LEU A 771 -25.16 -11.75 -21.44
N GLU A 772 -25.87 -11.53 -22.55
CA GLU A 772 -26.35 -10.19 -22.92
C GLU A 772 -27.40 -9.67 -21.93
N SER A 773 -28.30 -10.53 -21.45
CA SER A 773 -29.31 -10.13 -20.45
C SER A 773 -28.68 -9.63 -19.14
N ILE A 774 -27.55 -10.20 -18.70
CA ILE A 774 -26.82 -9.73 -17.53
C ILE A 774 -26.35 -8.29 -17.75
N LYS A 775 -25.72 -8.02 -18.90
CA LYS A 775 -25.19 -6.68 -19.22
C LYS A 775 -26.31 -5.64 -19.28
N ILE A 776 -27.42 -5.98 -19.92
CA ILE A 776 -28.59 -5.10 -20.03
C ILE A 776 -29.18 -4.84 -18.63
N SER A 777 -29.38 -5.88 -17.83
CA SER A 777 -29.88 -5.74 -16.46
C SER A 777 -28.95 -4.91 -15.59
N ALA A 778 -27.64 -5.10 -15.70
CA ALA A 778 -26.64 -4.34 -14.95
C ALA A 778 -26.65 -2.86 -15.34
N LYS A 779 -26.76 -2.57 -16.64
CA LYS A 779 -26.86 -1.19 -17.15
C LYS A 779 -28.14 -0.49 -16.68
N ASN A 780 -29.27 -1.22 -16.64
CA ASN A 780 -30.55 -0.66 -16.23
C ASN A 780 -30.67 -0.43 -14.72
N SER A 781 -30.14 -1.36 -13.92
CA SER A 781 -30.25 -1.32 -12.45
C SER A 781 -29.08 -0.62 -11.76
N GLY A 782 -27.95 -0.46 -12.47
CA GLY A 782 -26.70 0.05 -11.89
C GLY A 782 -25.93 -0.96 -11.04
N PHE A 783 -26.36 -2.22 -10.97
CA PHE A 783 -25.67 -3.26 -10.20
C PHE A 783 -25.88 -4.69 -10.76
N THR A 784 -25.09 -5.64 -10.28
CA THR A 784 -25.31 -7.09 -10.51
C THR A 784 -25.34 -7.84 -9.19
N THR A 785 -26.14 -8.91 -9.12
CA THR A 785 -26.27 -9.75 -7.92
C THR A 785 -25.72 -11.15 -8.08
N THR A 786 -25.13 -11.68 -7.01
CA THR A 786 -24.77 -13.11 -6.88
C THR A 786 -25.99 -13.98 -6.61
N ILE A 787 -25.77 -15.29 -6.46
CA ILE A 787 -26.81 -16.27 -6.13
C ILE A 787 -27.47 -16.02 -4.77
N LEU A 788 -26.73 -15.49 -3.79
CA LEU A 788 -27.26 -15.12 -2.46
C LEU A 788 -27.70 -13.66 -2.36
N GLY A 789 -27.64 -12.90 -3.48
CA GLY A 789 -28.14 -11.53 -3.54
C GLY A 789 -27.14 -10.44 -3.17
N ARG A 790 -25.85 -10.76 -2.95
CA ARG A 790 -24.79 -9.75 -2.81
C ARG A 790 -24.75 -8.85 -4.03
N LYS A 791 -24.66 -7.54 -3.84
CA LYS A 791 -24.67 -6.54 -4.92
C LYS A 791 -23.26 -6.03 -5.22
N ARG A 792 -22.95 -5.84 -6.51
CA ARG A 792 -21.80 -5.05 -6.98
C ARG A 792 -22.31 -3.94 -7.89
N PHE A 793 -21.91 -2.71 -7.61
CA PHE A 793 -22.44 -1.50 -8.27
C PHE A 793 -21.51 -1.01 -9.38
N PHE A 794 -22.11 -0.36 -10.38
CA PHE A 794 -21.42 0.18 -11.54
C PHE A 794 -22.02 1.53 -11.94
N ASP A 795 -21.18 2.54 -12.14
CA ASP A 795 -21.63 3.85 -12.61
C ASP A 795 -21.64 3.90 -14.15
N PHE A 796 -22.62 3.25 -14.76
CA PHE A 796 -22.78 3.26 -16.22
C PHE A 796 -23.10 4.66 -16.79
N ALA A 797 -23.65 5.57 -15.98
CA ALA A 797 -24.08 6.90 -16.42
C ALA A 797 -22.88 7.80 -16.74
N ASN A 798 -21.81 7.71 -15.93
CA ASN A 798 -20.59 8.52 -16.11
C ASN A 798 -19.43 7.76 -16.75
N ALA A 799 -19.64 6.51 -17.18
CA ALA A 799 -18.58 5.65 -17.70
C ALA A 799 -18.08 6.07 -19.10
N ARG A 800 -16.76 6.18 -19.27
CA ARG A 800 -16.12 6.32 -20.58
C ARG A 800 -16.18 4.99 -21.36
N PRO A 801 -15.96 4.97 -22.68
CA PRO A 801 -16.04 3.74 -23.48
C PRO A 801 -15.22 2.55 -22.96
N ARG A 802 -14.03 2.82 -22.41
CA ARG A 802 -13.18 1.78 -21.80
C ARG A 802 -13.75 1.25 -20.48
N GLU A 803 -14.37 2.10 -19.68
CA GLU A 803 -15.00 1.74 -18.41
C GLU A 803 -16.30 0.98 -18.65
N LEU A 804 -17.09 1.37 -19.65
CA LEU A 804 -18.28 0.63 -20.08
C LEU A 804 -17.94 -0.84 -20.40
N ALA A 805 -16.94 -1.07 -21.25
CA ALA A 805 -16.48 -2.42 -21.59
C ALA A 805 -15.84 -3.17 -20.39
N MET A 806 -15.40 -2.47 -19.36
CA MET A 806 -14.94 -3.07 -18.12
C MET A 806 -16.13 -3.50 -17.26
N TYR A 807 -17.10 -2.61 -17.02
CA TYR A 807 -18.30 -2.89 -16.24
C TYR A 807 -19.17 -4.00 -16.85
N GLU A 808 -19.26 -4.08 -18.19
CA GLU A 808 -19.93 -5.19 -18.86
C GLU A 808 -19.25 -6.54 -18.59
N ARG A 809 -17.92 -6.58 -18.52
CA ARG A 809 -17.20 -7.83 -18.18
C ARG A 809 -17.31 -8.15 -16.70
N GLU A 810 -17.23 -7.12 -15.85
CA GLU A 810 -17.26 -7.27 -14.41
C GLU A 810 -18.64 -7.66 -13.87
N SER A 811 -19.72 -7.17 -14.47
CA SER A 811 -21.10 -7.60 -14.17
C SER A 811 -21.26 -9.11 -14.40
N VAL A 812 -20.85 -9.59 -15.57
CA VAL A 812 -20.86 -11.02 -15.90
C VAL A 812 -19.98 -11.82 -14.93
N ASN A 813 -18.74 -11.37 -14.70
CA ASN A 813 -17.84 -12.03 -13.74
C ASN A 813 -18.45 -12.12 -12.34
N THR A 814 -19.05 -11.04 -11.84
CA THR A 814 -19.69 -10.99 -10.52
C THR A 814 -20.77 -12.06 -10.39
N LYS A 815 -21.57 -12.27 -11.45
CA LYS A 815 -22.64 -13.27 -11.44
C LYS A 815 -22.12 -14.69 -11.21
N PHE A 816 -20.97 -15.05 -11.78
CA PHE A 816 -20.41 -16.39 -11.65
C PHE A 816 -19.42 -16.50 -10.50
N GLN A 817 -18.35 -15.70 -10.55
CA GLN A 817 -17.26 -15.71 -9.57
C GLN A 817 -17.75 -15.36 -8.17
N GLY A 818 -18.64 -14.37 -8.04
CA GLY A 818 -19.20 -14.00 -6.74
C GLY A 818 -20.16 -15.06 -6.19
N SER A 819 -20.93 -15.72 -7.05
CA SER A 819 -21.78 -16.84 -6.65
C SER A 819 -20.98 -18.06 -6.22
N ALA A 820 -19.85 -18.34 -6.88
CA ALA A 820 -18.92 -19.39 -6.47
C ALA A 820 -18.33 -19.08 -5.08
N ALA A 821 -17.91 -17.83 -4.86
CA ALA A 821 -17.40 -17.38 -3.56
C ALA A 821 -18.44 -17.54 -2.44
N ASP A 822 -19.70 -17.18 -2.71
CA ASP A 822 -20.80 -17.37 -1.75
C ASP A 822 -20.99 -18.86 -1.38
N ILE A 823 -21.01 -19.76 -2.37
CA ILE A 823 -21.17 -21.21 -2.16
C ILE A 823 -19.99 -21.79 -1.35
N ILE A 824 -18.75 -21.38 -1.67
CA ILE A 824 -17.56 -21.82 -0.93
C ILE A 824 -17.63 -21.35 0.53
N LYS A 825 -17.97 -20.08 0.78
CA LYS A 825 -18.14 -19.57 2.16
C LYS A 825 -19.21 -20.34 2.92
N MET A 826 -20.33 -20.67 2.28
CA MET A 826 -21.38 -21.48 2.92
C MET A 826 -20.83 -22.86 3.32
N ALA A 827 -20.04 -23.49 2.46
CA ALA A 827 -19.47 -24.80 2.75
C ALA A 827 -18.49 -24.71 3.92
N MET A 828 -17.63 -23.68 3.92
CA MET A 828 -16.68 -23.43 5.01
C MET A 828 -17.38 -23.22 6.36
N VAL A 829 -18.45 -22.41 6.39
CA VAL A 829 -19.26 -22.19 7.61
C VAL A 829 -19.95 -23.48 8.07
N LYS A 830 -20.44 -24.32 7.15
CA LYS A 830 -21.05 -25.62 7.51
C LYS A 830 -20.03 -26.67 7.95
N ILE A 831 -18.79 -26.63 7.45
CA ILE A 831 -17.71 -27.56 7.84
C ILE A 831 -17.11 -27.15 9.19
N TYR A 832 -17.11 -25.86 9.53
CA TYR A 832 -16.48 -25.32 10.73
C TYR A 832 -16.81 -26.08 12.04
N PRO A 833 -18.07 -26.48 12.33
CA PRO A 833 -18.40 -27.24 13.53
C PRO A 833 -17.79 -28.65 13.60
N LEU A 834 -17.31 -29.19 12.47
CA LEU A 834 -16.63 -30.49 12.41
C LEU A 834 -15.14 -30.39 12.69
N LEU A 835 -14.59 -29.17 12.75
CA LEU A 835 -13.16 -28.96 12.96
C LEU A 835 -12.79 -29.21 14.42
N SER A 836 -11.58 -29.72 14.62
CA SER A 836 -11.03 -30.06 15.92
C SER A 836 -9.50 -29.99 15.89
N GLU A 837 -8.84 -30.33 16.99
CA GLU A 837 -7.38 -30.45 17.00
C GLU A 837 -6.88 -31.52 16.02
N ASN A 838 -7.71 -32.50 15.65
CA ASN A 838 -7.38 -33.59 14.72
C ASN A 838 -7.85 -33.35 13.28
N ALA A 839 -8.66 -32.32 13.03
CA ALA A 839 -9.15 -31.96 11.70
C ALA A 839 -9.26 -30.44 11.56
N ARG A 840 -8.34 -29.84 10.79
CA ARG A 840 -8.11 -28.40 10.77
C ARG A 840 -8.30 -27.84 9.38
N MET A 841 -9.00 -26.73 9.24
CA MET A 841 -9.07 -26.00 7.97
C MET A 841 -7.94 -24.98 7.91
N LEU A 842 -7.08 -25.08 6.91
CA LEU A 842 -5.86 -24.26 6.82
C LEU A 842 -5.98 -23.11 5.84
N LEU A 843 -6.37 -23.40 4.60
CA LEU A 843 -6.34 -22.44 3.50
C LEU A 843 -7.58 -22.57 2.61
N GLN A 844 -7.94 -21.45 2.00
CA GLN A 844 -8.90 -21.34 0.91
C GLN A 844 -8.15 -20.69 -0.26
N ILE A 845 -8.08 -21.38 -1.40
CA ILE A 845 -7.36 -20.89 -2.59
C ILE A 845 -8.24 -21.10 -3.81
N HIS A 846 -8.63 -20.00 -4.46
CA HIS A 846 -9.60 -20.04 -5.57
C HIS A 846 -10.91 -20.75 -5.21
N ASP A 847 -11.08 -22.00 -5.63
CA ASP A 847 -12.26 -22.84 -5.35
C ASP A 847 -11.88 -24.12 -4.55
N GLU A 848 -10.63 -24.17 -4.06
CA GLU A 848 -10.01 -25.26 -3.29
C GLU A 848 -9.99 -24.94 -1.78
N LEU A 849 -10.35 -25.93 -0.96
CA LEU A 849 -10.20 -25.93 0.49
C LEU A 849 -9.11 -26.93 0.90
N ILE A 850 -8.16 -26.48 1.71
CA ILE A 850 -7.05 -27.31 2.20
C ILE A 850 -7.21 -27.51 3.70
N PHE A 851 -7.16 -28.78 4.10
CA PHE A 851 -7.26 -29.22 5.49
C PHE A 851 -5.99 -29.96 5.92
N GLU A 852 -5.73 -29.99 7.21
CA GLU A 852 -4.73 -30.84 7.85
C GLU A 852 -5.45 -31.76 8.84
N VAL A 853 -5.42 -33.06 8.57
CA VAL A 853 -6.25 -34.05 9.26
C VAL A 853 -5.38 -35.21 9.72
N LYS A 854 -5.62 -35.69 10.95
CA LYS A 854 -4.92 -36.84 11.52
C LYS A 854 -5.15 -38.07 10.65
N ASP A 855 -4.11 -38.86 10.41
CA ASP A 855 -4.12 -39.92 9.39
C ASP A 855 -5.29 -40.91 9.54
N GLU A 856 -5.67 -41.24 10.78
CA GLU A 856 -6.77 -42.15 11.10
C GLU A 856 -8.17 -41.59 10.81
N MET A 857 -8.34 -40.27 10.67
CA MET A 857 -9.62 -39.59 10.46
C MET A 857 -9.86 -39.16 9.01
N ILE A 858 -8.89 -39.36 8.12
CA ILE A 858 -8.91 -38.84 6.73
C ILE A 858 -10.16 -39.29 5.97
N ASP A 859 -10.47 -40.59 6.02
CA ASP A 859 -11.57 -41.16 5.24
C ASP A 859 -12.93 -40.65 5.71
N GLU A 860 -13.16 -40.60 7.03
CA GLU A 860 -14.42 -40.14 7.61
C GLU A 860 -14.61 -38.64 7.40
N PHE A 861 -13.62 -37.84 7.81
CA PHE A 861 -13.68 -36.39 7.67
C PHE A 861 -13.77 -35.97 6.20
N GLY A 862 -12.93 -36.54 5.35
CA GLY A 862 -12.87 -36.21 3.93
C GLY A 862 -14.20 -36.50 3.23
N LYS A 863 -14.85 -37.64 3.51
CA LYS A 863 -16.18 -37.96 2.95
C LYS A 863 -17.24 -36.97 3.42
N THR A 864 -17.29 -36.65 4.70
CA THR A 864 -18.28 -35.73 5.28
C THR A 864 -18.10 -34.30 4.77
N ALA A 865 -16.88 -33.78 4.76
CA ALA A 865 -16.59 -32.44 4.25
C ALA A 865 -16.90 -32.32 2.75
N ARG A 866 -16.58 -33.36 1.96
CA ARG A 866 -16.93 -33.43 0.54
C ARG A 866 -18.44 -33.45 0.32
N ASP A 867 -19.18 -34.23 1.12
CA ASP A 867 -20.65 -34.26 1.04
C ASP A 867 -21.27 -32.89 1.33
N ILE A 868 -20.79 -32.19 2.36
CA ILE A 868 -21.22 -30.83 2.67
C ILE A 868 -20.97 -29.90 1.48
N MET A 869 -19.78 -29.92 0.87
CA MET A 869 -19.49 -29.07 -0.29
C MET A 869 -20.45 -29.35 -1.45
N GLN A 870 -20.71 -30.62 -1.77
CA GLN A 870 -21.57 -30.99 -2.90
C GLN A 870 -23.05 -30.66 -2.65
N ASN A 871 -23.49 -30.62 -1.40
CA ASN A 871 -24.89 -30.43 -1.01
C ASN A 871 -25.18 -29.09 -0.31
N VAL A 872 -24.20 -28.18 -0.23
CA VAL A 872 -24.34 -26.93 0.53
C VAL A 872 -25.44 -26.04 -0.03
N TYR A 873 -25.61 -26.06 -1.35
CA TYR A 873 -26.58 -25.28 -2.11
C TYR A 873 -27.10 -26.09 -3.31
N MET A 874 -28.41 -26.08 -3.52
CA MET A 874 -29.04 -26.83 -4.60
C MET A 874 -29.04 -26.03 -5.91
N LEU A 875 -28.25 -26.48 -6.90
CA LEU A 875 -28.27 -25.97 -8.27
C LEU A 875 -29.12 -26.87 -9.18
N ASN A 876 -29.31 -26.45 -10.45
CA ASN A 876 -30.00 -27.27 -11.46
C ASN A 876 -29.12 -28.41 -12.01
N VAL A 877 -27.87 -28.46 -11.57
CA VAL A 877 -26.85 -29.47 -11.86
C VAL A 877 -26.14 -29.81 -10.55
N PRO A 878 -25.63 -31.04 -10.36
CA PRO A 878 -24.94 -31.38 -9.12
C PRO A 878 -23.67 -30.54 -8.95
N LEU A 879 -23.36 -30.11 -7.73
CA LEU A 879 -22.02 -29.65 -7.40
C LEU A 879 -21.14 -30.89 -7.18
N ILE A 880 -19.92 -30.87 -7.72
CA ILE A 880 -18.96 -31.97 -7.58
C ILE A 880 -17.66 -31.39 -7.04
N SER A 881 -17.03 -32.11 -6.11
CA SER A 881 -15.72 -31.75 -5.58
C SER A 881 -14.78 -32.96 -5.58
N SER A 882 -13.55 -32.78 -6.06
CA SER A 882 -12.50 -33.80 -5.99
C SER A 882 -11.92 -33.84 -4.58
N LEU A 883 -11.45 -35.03 -4.16
CA LEU A 883 -10.76 -35.24 -2.88
C LEU A 883 -9.39 -35.83 -3.17
N CYS A 884 -8.35 -35.12 -2.75
CA CYS A 884 -6.95 -35.56 -2.82
C CYS A 884 -6.33 -35.56 -1.42
N VAL A 885 -5.44 -36.51 -1.15
CA VAL A 885 -4.74 -36.64 0.13
C VAL A 885 -3.25 -36.76 -0.14
N ALA A 886 -2.43 -35.98 0.55
CA ALA A 886 -0.98 -36.03 0.40
C ALA A 886 -0.24 -35.53 1.65
N LYS A 887 1.08 -35.73 1.71
CA LYS A 887 1.92 -35.22 2.80
C LYS A 887 2.43 -33.80 2.54
N SER A 888 2.50 -33.38 1.28
CA SER A 888 2.80 -32.00 0.88
C SER A 888 1.69 -31.43 0.00
N TRP A 889 1.64 -30.10 -0.11
CA TRP A 889 0.67 -29.45 -1.00
C TRP A 889 1.05 -29.61 -2.47
N GLY A 890 2.34 -29.73 -2.81
CA GLY A 890 2.76 -29.99 -4.19
C GLY A 890 2.37 -31.38 -4.71
N GLU A 891 2.06 -32.32 -3.81
CA GLU A 891 1.55 -33.66 -4.11
C GLU A 891 0.01 -33.74 -4.20
N LEU A 892 -0.73 -32.68 -3.84
CA LEU A 892 -2.21 -32.66 -3.86
C LEU A 892 -2.83 -32.63 -5.28
N LYS A 893 -2.10 -32.97 -6.35
CA LYS A 893 -2.55 -32.84 -7.75
C LYS A 893 -2.19 -34.01 -8.65
#